data_AF-A0A8J9YR81-F1
#
_entry.id   AF-A0A8J9YR81-F1
#
_cell.length_a   1.000
_cell.length_b   1.000
_cell.length_c   1.000
_cell.angle_alpha   90.00
_cell.angle_beta   90.00
_cell.angle_gamma   90.00
#
_symmetry.space_group_name_H-M   'P 1'
#
loop_
_entity.id
_entity.type
_entity.pdbx_description
1 polymer ?
#
loop_
_entity_poly.entity_id
_entity_poly.type
_entity_poly.pdbx_seq_one_letter_code
_entity_poly.pdbx_strand_id
1 'polypeptide(L)'
;MSDERSKTIAKFNMCRCLIFFGLTMVACAAVALIVCGVVIVKPVVETKSLEFQKATCTTTRGYLTVTSLCQHFLGSGKWIDCSCGKNCNSAYPCLRILVTHGGQDNGTYSGVIFDTEQRLNSDGHLAEDSQCVTAPCVRNRGTNMGDVKAFNDTYGAGETYGCLYHPDDTSKVILKRLFTWDAMFHSMLWPCIAFFLFTVLTVFFCYQCYKAGKKMSSLPITVAPGAPAAQPGYFIPPQGGQAHTPYPQAMPMQQQDPYKTAYAPDNKGYTRAWTEGISHSGLSCRTTRPVLPNDKVYWFISPSCDQKEHYKMDEKQSATRQYRRYSCYFWLAGGMAVGCAVALIVCGNVIVKPMVETDSLNFQETTCTTDRSYLTGQWITCGCGKYCSSSYPCLRVTVTYVLNNATVNAVLFDTEQRLNSNGDNAEVRYKMNEHRKLTKQLKAYNCYGWMAATLAAGGAVALIVCGVVIVKPIVETNSLDFQEATCTTTQSYLTGRWITCGCGDKCSSSYPCLRMTVTYVPTNINNASSINAVLFDTEQRLNSDGNNAEEYQCVTAPCERNADDNRVSVLNFNDTYAPGKNYSCLHHPDATTQVLLKRLFTWNDMFHSMLWSGIAFVIFAVITLYIMAQCHEIKERMSTIQVSAPPPAVPAAQPGHFLPPQPGDSLPPPPAYPGVQSGESLQMQPAPQRQDLYNTNYSNYSTDNKGFTYN
;
A
#
# COMPACT_ATOMS: atom_id res chain seq x y z
N MET A 1 -9.19 -2.64 -39.17
CA MET A 1 -9.87 -3.64 -38.32
C MET A 1 -8.96 -4.77 -37.82
N SER A 2 -8.13 -5.41 -38.64
CA SER A 2 -7.22 -6.48 -38.17
C SER A 2 -6.16 -6.01 -37.16
N ASP A 3 -5.57 -4.83 -37.38
CA ASP A 3 -4.56 -4.23 -36.50
C ASP A 3 -5.13 -3.87 -35.11
N GLU A 4 -6.35 -3.33 -35.07
CA GLU A 4 -7.04 -2.97 -33.83
C GLU A 4 -7.41 -4.19 -32.98
N ARG A 5 -7.80 -5.30 -33.63
CA ARG A 5 -8.07 -6.57 -32.96
C ARG A 5 -6.78 -7.18 -32.37
N SER A 6 -5.66 -7.12 -33.10
CA SER A 6 -4.35 -7.60 -32.63
C SER A 6 -3.88 -6.83 -31.37
N LYS A 7 -3.97 -5.50 -31.40
CA LYS A 7 -3.64 -4.63 -30.25
C LYS A 7 -4.50 -4.94 -29.02
N THR A 8 -5.78 -5.27 -29.22
CA THR A 8 -6.69 -5.58 -28.10
C THR A 8 -6.39 -6.97 -27.50
N ILE A 9 -6.05 -7.96 -28.31
CA ILE A 9 -5.63 -9.29 -27.84
C ILE A 9 -4.32 -9.20 -27.05
N ALA A 10 -3.34 -8.43 -27.53
CA ALA A 10 -2.08 -8.21 -26.81
C ALA A 10 -2.32 -7.58 -25.42
N LYS A 11 -3.18 -6.56 -25.33
CA LYS A 11 -3.57 -5.93 -24.06
C LYS A 11 -4.24 -6.92 -23.10
N PHE A 12 -5.09 -7.81 -23.62
CA PHE A 12 -5.76 -8.82 -22.81
C PHE A 12 -4.79 -9.87 -22.25
N ASN A 13 -3.83 -10.34 -23.05
CA ASN A 13 -2.81 -11.28 -22.60
C ASN A 13 -1.86 -10.62 -21.57
N MET A 14 -1.44 -9.38 -21.81
CA MET A 14 -0.63 -8.62 -20.84
C MET A 14 -1.38 -8.44 -19.51
N CYS A 15 -2.68 -8.14 -19.57
CA CYS A 15 -3.50 -7.98 -18.37
C CYS A 15 -3.64 -9.30 -17.57
N ARG A 16 -3.80 -10.45 -18.24
CA ARG A 16 -3.77 -11.76 -17.57
C ARG A 16 -2.44 -12.02 -16.87
N CYS A 17 -1.31 -11.75 -17.53
CA CYS A 17 0.01 -11.92 -16.91
C CYS A 17 0.19 -11.03 -15.67
N LEU A 18 -0.28 -9.78 -15.72
CA LEU A 18 -0.18 -8.84 -14.58
C LEU A 18 -1.07 -9.25 -13.41
N ILE A 19 -2.25 -9.84 -13.67
CA ILE A 19 -3.11 -10.40 -12.61
C ILE A 19 -2.43 -11.62 -11.96
N PHE A 20 -1.88 -12.54 -12.76
CA PHE A 20 -1.17 -13.69 -12.20
C PHE A 20 0.04 -13.28 -11.37
N PHE A 21 0.82 -12.30 -11.85
CA PHE A 21 1.92 -11.72 -11.10
C PHE A 21 1.45 -11.11 -9.78
N GLY A 22 0.40 -10.26 -9.82
CA GLY A 22 -0.18 -9.65 -8.62
C GLY A 22 -0.65 -10.68 -7.59
N LEU A 23 -1.39 -11.71 -8.03
CA LEU A 23 -1.83 -12.80 -7.15
C LEU A 23 -0.67 -13.59 -6.55
N THR A 24 0.39 -13.82 -7.32
CA THR A 24 1.58 -14.53 -6.84
C THR A 24 2.29 -13.71 -5.76
N MET A 25 2.43 -12.39 -5.97
CA MET A 25 3.04 -11.50 -4.99
C MET A 25 2.19 -11.35 -3.72
N VAL A 26 0.86 -11.31 -3.85
CA VAL A 26 -0.06 -11.35 -2.69
C VAL A 26 0.12 -12.65 -1.90
N ALA A 27 0.22 -13.80 -2.58
CA ALA A 27 0.46 -15.09 -1.93
C ALA A 27 1.83 -15.13 -1.22
N CYS A 28 2.90 -14.63 -1.87
CA CYS A 28 4.22 -14.53 -1.25
C CYS A 28 4.21 -13.62 -0.01
N ALA A 29 3.53 -12.47 -0.07
CA ALA A 29 3.40 -11.56 1.06
C ALA A 29 2.63 -12.20 2.23
N ALA A 30 1.58 -12.97 1.94
CA ALA A 30 0.84 -13.71 2.96
C ALA A 30 1.69 -14.82 3.61
N VAL A 31 2.47 -15.57 2.83
CA VAL A 31 3.41 -16.58 3.37
C VAL A 31 4.49 -15.89 4.22
N ALA A 32 5.04 -14.76 3.77
CA ALA A 32 6.01 -13.99 4.54
C ALA A 32 5.43 -13.49 5.87
N LEU A 33 4.18 -13.01 5.90
CA LEU A 33 3.48 -12.65 7.14
C LEU A 33 3.41 -13.83 8.11
N ILE A 34 3.01 -15.01 7.63
CA ILE A 34 2.90 -16.22 8.46
C ILE A 34 4.28 -16.62 8.99
N VAL A 35 5.30 -16.66 8.13
CA VAL A 35 6.67 -17.02 8.52
C VAL A 35 7.22 -16.03 9.55
N CYS A 36 7.08 -14.71 9.32
CA CYS A 36 7.53 -13.71 10.28
C CYS A 36 6.73 -13.79 11.59
N GLY A 37 5.43 -14.09 11.52
CA GLY A 37 4.58 -14.27 12.70
C GLY A 37 5.05 -15.44 13.57
N VAL A 38 5.41 -16.57 12.94
CA VAL A 38 5.87 -17.77 13.64
C VAL A 38 7.32 -17.63 14.14
N VAL A 39 8.21 -17.02 13.33
CA VAL A 39 9.64 -16.98 13.64
C VAL A 39 10.01 -15.82 14.57
N ILE A 40 9.30 -14.68 14.49
CA ILE A 40 9.66 -13.45 15.21
C ILE A 40 8.60 -13.10 16.26
N VAL A 41 7.33 -12.99 15.86
CA VAL A 41 6.28 -12.51 16.79
C VAL A 41 5.98 -13.55 17.87
N LYS A 42 5.86 -14.84 17.50
CA LYS A 42 5.60 -15.91 18.45
C LYS A 42 6.61 -15.94 19.62
N PRO A 43 7.94 -16.01 19.40
CA PRO A 43 8.87 -15.99 20.52
C PRO A 43 8.80 -14.70 21.33
N VAL A 44 8.59 -13.53 20.72
CA VAL A 44 8.46 -12.26 21.46
C VAL A 44 7.24 -12.26 22.38
N VAL A 45 6.11 -12.77 21.91
CA VAL A 45 4.87 -12.85 22.69
C VAL A 45 4.96 -13.91 23.78
N GLU A 46 5.46 -15.11 23.45
CA GLU A 46 5.59 -16.21 24.42
C GLU A 46 6.62 -15.92 25.53
N THR A 47 7.70 -15.20 25.21
CA THR A 47 8.72 -14.80 26.19
C THR A 47 8.32 -13.59 27.02
N LYS A 48 7.23 -12.89 26.66
CA LYS A 48 6.94 -11.54 27.17
C LYS A 48 8.17 -10.60 27.09
N SER A 49 8.98 -10.75 26.03
CA SER A 49 10.25 -10.02 25.82
C SER A 49 10.15 -8.50 26.07
N LEU A 50 8.99 -7.92 25.73
CA LEU A 50 8.75 -6.49 25.88
C LEU A 50 8.65 -6.03 27.34
N GLU A 51 8.24 -6.91 28.26
CA GLU A 51 8.06 -6.63 29.69
C GLU A 51 9.38 -6.60 30.47
N PHE A 52 10.49 -7.06 29.88
CA PHE A 52 11.79 -7.04 30.53
C PHE A 52 12.27 -5.61 30.80
N GLN A 53 12.61 -5.28 32.04
CA GLN A 53 13.11 -3.97 32.41
C GLN A 53 14.63 -3.95 32.47
N LYS A 54 15.25 -2.85 32.05
CA LYS A 54 16.70 -2.67 32.15
C LYS A 54 17.10 -2.54 33.62
N ALA A 55 18.15 -3.25 34.03
CA ALA A 55 18.76 -3.16 35.34
C ALA A 55 20.28 -3.28 35.26
N THR A 56 20.94 -3.04 36.38
CA THR A 56 22.35 -3.39 36.59
C THR A 56 22.41 -4.69 37.37
N CYS A 57 23.05 -5.70 36.79
CA CYS A 57 23.25 -6.98 37.43
C CYS A 57 24.68 -7.09 37.96
N THR A 58 24.82 -7.65 39.16
CA THR A 58 26.11 -8.02 39.75
C THR A 58 26.18 -9.54 39.85
N THR A 59 27.19 -10.16 39.25
CA THR A 59 27.34 -11.61 39.36
C THR A 59 27.81 -11.99 40.77
N THR A 60 26.99 -12.76 41.47
CA THR A 60 27.32 -13.30 42.80
C THR A 60 28.14 -14.57 42.71
N ARG A 61 27.83 -15.45 41.76
CA ARG A 61 28.51 -16.74 41.62
C ARG A 61 28.35 -17.31 40.20
N GLY A 62 29.45 -17.69 39.57
CA GLY A 62 29.46 -18.53 38.36
C GLY A 62 29.99 -19.92 38.70
N TYR A 63 29.34 -20.98 38.22
CA TYR A 63 29.88 -22.35 38.34
C TYR A 63 29.42 -23.22 37.18
N LEU A 64 30.29 -24.16 36.77
CA LEU A 64 29.92 -25.22 35.85
C LEU A 64 29.08 -26.25 36.60
N THR A 65 27.92 -26.63 36.08
CA THR A 65 27.08 -27.62 36.74
C THR A 65 27.74 -29.00 36.64
N VAL A 66 28.12 -29.54 37.78
CA VAL A 66 28.62 -30.92 37.91
C VAL A 66 27.48 -31.72 38.53
N THR A 67 26.83 -32.60 37.76
CA THR A 67 25.81 -33.48 38.31
C THR A 67 26.43 -34.43 39.32
N SER A 68 26.04 -34.30 40.58
CA SER A 68 26.70 -34.87 41.76
C SER A 68 26.48 -36.37 41.99
N LEU A 69 25.82 -37.09 41.06
CA LEU A 69 25.31 -38.42 41.39
C LEU A 69 26.07 -39.62 40.79
N CYS A 70 27.07 -39.43 39.90
CA CYS A 70 27.81 -40.58 39.33
C CYS A 70 29.30 -40.34 39.00
N GLN A 71 30.03 -39.43 39.65
CA GLN A 71 31.45 -39.25 39.30
C GLN A 71 32.35 -38.82 40.46
N HIS A 72 32.64 -39.79 41.34
CA HIS A 72 33.58 -39.60 42.44
C HIS A 72 35.06 -39.75 42.02
N PHE A 73 35.41 -39.86 40.73
CA PHE A 73 36.82 -40.17 40.36
C PHE A 73 37.46 -39.44 39.17
N LEU A 74 36.76 -38.66 38.34
CA LEU A 74 37.38 -37.89 37.25
C LEU A 74 36.56 -36.61 37.01
N GLY A 75 37.06 -35.44 37.41
CA GLY A 75 36.34 -34.16 37.43
C GLY A 75 35.94 -33.55 36.08
N SER A 76 35.17 -34.27 35.26
CA SER A 76 34.56 -33.74 34.04
C SER A 76 33.15 -33.23 34.36
N GLY A 77 32.90 -31.93 34.16
CA GLY A 77 31.56 -31.34 34.28
C GLY A 77 30.54 -31.96 33.31
N LYS A 78 29.23 -31.73 33.55
CA LYS A 78 28.19 -32.25 32.67
C LYS A 78 28.25 -31.55 31.30
N TRP A 79 28.38 -32.34 30.25
CA TRP A 79 28.33 -31.88 28.87
C TRP A 79 26.91 -32.05 28.34
N ILE A 80 26.37 -31.00 27.71
CA ILE A 80 25.08 -31.01 27.04
C ILE A 80 25.32 -31.24 25.56
N ASP A 81 24.72 -32.29 25.02
CA ASP A 81 24.80 -32.59 23.60
C ASP A 81 24.04 -31.54 22.79
N CYS A 82 24.61 -31.14 21.65
CA CYS A 82 24.03 -30.13 20.79
C CYS A 82 24.20 -30.54 19.31
N SER A 83 23.22 -30.19 18.48
CA SER A 83 23.27 -30.48 17.05
C SER A 83 23.85 -29.29 16.28
N CYS A 84 25.07 -29.44 15.77
CA CYS A 84 25.79 -28.42 14.98
C CYS A 84 25.48 -28.51 13.47
N GLY A 85 24.36 -29.14 13.09
CA GLY A 85 23.92 -29.34 11.72
C GLY A 85 23.71 -30.82 11.36
N LYS A 86 23.45 -31.10 10.07
CA LYS A 86 23.20 -32.47 9.58
C LYS A 86 24.42 -33.36 9.86
N ASN A 87 24.21 -34.46 10.60
CA ASN A 87 25.23 -35.43 11.02
C ASN A 87 26.37 -34.82 11.88
N CYS A 88 26.08 -33.76 12.62
CA CYS A 88 27.03 -33.10 13.50
C CYS A 88 26.46 -33.08 14.92
N ASN A 89 27.04 -33.91 15.80
CA ASN A 89 26.77 -33.87 17.23
C ASN A 89 28.03 -33.34 17.92
N SER A 90 27.87 -32.25 18.66
CA SER A 90 28.90 -31.71 19.53
C SER A 90 28.36 -31.68 20.96
N ALA A 91 29.14 -31.14 21.89
CA ALA A 91 28.67 -30.90 23.24
C ALA A 91 29.33 -29.65 23.82
N TYR A 92 28.68 -29.02 24.78
CA TYR A 92 29.21 -27.89 25.54
C TYR A 92 28.99 -28.09 27.04
N PRO A 93 29.86 -27.59 27.92
CA PRO A 93 29.66 -27.68 29.36
C PRO A 93 28.63 -26.63 29.81
N CYS A 94 27.75 -27.00 30.73
CA CYS A 94 26.73 -26.09 31.23
C CYS A 94 27.29 -25.13 32.29
N LEU A 95 27.27 -23.83 31.98
CA LEU A 95 27.62 -22.76 32.90
C LEU A 95 26.36 -22.14 33.51
N ARG A 96 26.30 -22.03 34.83
CA ARG A 96 25.25 -21.32 35.55
C ARG A 96 25.83 -20.11 36.27
N ILE A 97 25.25 -18.94 36.03
CA ILE A 97 25.66 -17.67 36.62
C ILE A 97 24.47 -17.11 37.41
N LEU A 98 24.69 -16.87 38.70
CA LEU A 98 23.74 -16.24 39.62
C LEU A 98 24.06 -14.76 39.72
N VAL A 99 23.07 -13.92 39.49
CA VAL A 99 23.19 -12.46 39.53
C VAL A 99 22.24 -11.87 40.57
N THR A 100 22.64 -10.78 41.20
CA THR A 100 21.76 -9.90 41.97
C THR A 100 21.46 -8.63 41.19
N HIS A 101 20.22 -8.17 41.20
CA HIS A 101 19.78 -6.95 40.54
C HIS A 101 18.79 -6.17 41.41
N GLY A 102 18.72 -4.86 41.21
CA GLY A 102 17.73 -4.00 41.85
C GLY A 102 16.41 -4.03 41.08
N GLY A 103 15.32 -4.36 41.74
CA GLY A 103 13.98 -4.26 41.16
C GLY A 103 13.31 -2.91 41.42
N GLN A 104 12.14 -2.72 40.82
CA GLN A 104 11.38 -1.46 40.87
C GLN A 104 10.99 -1.03 42.29
N ASP A 105 10.82 -1.99 43.21
CA ASP A 105 10.45 -1.75 44.61
C ASP A 105 11.65 -1.45 45.53
N ASN A 106 12.81 -1.07 44.96
CA ASN A 106 14.10 -0.96 45.65
C ASN A 106 14.59 -2.27 46.31
N GLY A 107 13.92 -3.40 46.05
CA GLY A 107 14.36 -4.72 46.49
C GLY A 107 15.59 -5.20 45.73
N THR A 108 16.46 -5.96 46.38
CA THR A 108 17.54 -6.71 45.71
C THR A 108 17.07 -8.14 45.47
N TYR A 109 17.01 -8.54 44.22
CA TYR A 109 16.54 -9.87 43.81
C TYR A 109 17.70 -10.68 43.23
N SER A 110 17.64 -12.00 43.38
CA SER A 110 18.62 -12.92 42.81
C SER A 110 17.99 -13.73 41.69
N GLY A 111 18.71 -13.87 40.57
CA GLY A 111 18.26 -14.63 39.41
C GLY A 111 19.37 -15.39 38.70
N VAL A 112 18.99 -16.28 37.79
CA VAL A 112 19.89 -16.91 36.82
C VAL A 112 19.89 -16.04 35.57
N ILE A 113 21.08 -15.75 35.06
CA ILE A 113 21.22 -15.01 33.81
C ILE A 113 21.26 -15.94 32.61
N PHE A 114 20.69 -15.48 31.50
CA PHE A 114 20.68 -16.12 30.19
C PHE A 114 21.25 -15.16 29.15
N ASP A 115 21.96 -15.67 28.15
CA ASP A 115 22.51 -14.82 27.09
C ASP A 115 21.41 -14.09 26.29
N THR A 116 20.31 -14.79 26.03
CA THR A 116 19.22 -14.38 25.16
C THR A 116 17.88 -14.97 25.61
N GLU A 117 16.79 -14.36 25.15
CA GLU A 117 15.41 -14.83 25.38
C GLU A 117 15.13 -16.19 24.74
N GLN A 118 15.77 -16.48 23.60
CA GLN A 118 15.65 -17.78 22.96
C GLN A 118 16.20 -18.89 23.87
N ARG A 119 17.28 -18.60 24.61
CA ARG A 119 17.82 -19.55 25.58
C ARG A 119 16.86 -19.75 26.74
N LEU A 120 16.29 -18.65 27.24
CA LEU A 120 15.29 -18.70 28.31
C LEU A 120 14.09 -19.57 27.95
N ASN A 121 13.60 -19.50 26.70
CA ASN A 121 12.43 -20.26 26.23
C ASN A 121 12.77 -21.64 25.63
N SER A 122 14.02 -22.09 25.69
CA SER A 122 14.43 -23.39 25.13
C SER A 122 13.97 -24.60 25.98
N ASP A 123 12.89 -24.47 26.76
CA ASP A 123 12.27 -25.44 27.67
C ASP A 123 11.76 -26.76 27.02
N GLY A 124 12.19 -27.05 25.79
CA GLY A 124 11.94 -28.30 25.11
C GLY A 124 12.84 -29.44 25.60
N HIS A 125 12.31 -30.20 26.57
CA HIS A 125 12.56 -31.62 26.86
C HIS A 125 13.59 -32.06 27.92
N LEU A 126 14.48 -31.22 28.44
CA LEU A 126 15.33 -31.57 29.58
C LEU A 126 15.40 -30.41 30.58
N ALA A 127 14.70 -30.54 31.72
CA ALA A 127 14.63 -29.54 32.78
C ALA A 127 16.01 -29.12 33.37
N GLU A 128 17.08 -29.84 33.01
CA GLU A 128 18.45 -29.54 33.40
C GLU A 128 19.18 -28.63 32.39
N ASP A 129 18.77 -28.59 31.12
CA ASP A 129 19.40 -27.76 30.09
C ASP A 129 18.92 -26.30 30.18
N SER A 130 17.71 -26.07 30.72
CA SER A 130 17.14 -24.74 30.92
C SER A 130 17.87 -23.90 31.99
N GLN A 131 18.93 -24.42 32.63
CA GLN A 131 19.71 -23.68 33.63
C GLN A 131 21.06 -23.15 33.11
N CYS A 132 21.41 -23.43 31.85
CA CYS A 132 22.69 -23.00 31.29
C CYS A 132 22.57 -21.62 30.63
N VAL A 133 23.47 -20.72 31.02
CA VAL A 133 23.48 -19.32 30.64
C VAL A 133 23.72 -19.13 29.14
N THR A 134 24.61 -19.94 28.56
CA THR A 134 24.94 -19.93 27.13
C THR A 134 25.04 -21.35 26.57
N ALA A 135 24.86 -21.50 25.26
CA ALA A 135 24.81 -22.78 24.56
C ALA A 135 25.58 -22.76 23.23
N PRO A 136 26.91 -22.53 23.23
CA PRO A 136 27.70 -22.56 22.01
C PRO A 136 27.66 -23.97 21.40
N CYS A 137 27.35 -24.04 20.10
CA CYS A 137 27.24 -25.32 19.39
C CYS A 137 28.02 -25.33 18.08
N VAL A 138 29.35 -25.27 18.19
CA VAL A 138 30.25 -25.57 17.07
C VAL A 138 30.71 -27.02 17.10
N ARG A 139 31.19 -27.52 15.95
CA ARG A 139 31.61 -28.92 15.76
C ARG A 139 32.71 -29.37 16.73
N ASN A 140 33.59 -28.45 17.14
CA ASN A 140 34.70 -28.74 18.03
C ASN A 140 34.31 -28.48 19.49
N ARG A 141 34.29 -29.53 20.32
CA ARG A 141 34.00 -29.44 21.77
C ARG A 141 34.97 -28.54 22.53
N GLY A 142 36.24 -28.51 22.12
CA GLY A 142 37.26 -27.64 22.72
C GLY A 142 36.95 -26.16 22.50
N THR A 143 36.44 -25.81 21.31
CA THR A 143 35.98 -24.46 21.01
C THR A 143 34.76 -24.10 21.86
N ASN A 144 33.75 -24.97 21.96
CA ASN A 144 32.61 -24.74 22.84
C ASN A 144 33.02 -24.49 24.30
N MET A 145 33.98 -25.25 24.82
CA MET A 145 34.54 -25.03 26.17
C MET A 145 35.27 -23.68 26.26
N GLY A 146 36.02 -23.31 25.22
CA GLY A 146 36.64 -21.99 25.11
C GLY A 146 35.62 -20.86 25.16
N ASP A 147 34.51 -21.00 24.42
CA ASP A 147 33.43 -20.01 24.37
C ASP A 147 32.71 -19.89 25.73
N VAL A 148 32.39 -21.02 26.37
CA VAL A 148 31.80 -21.02 27.73
C VAL A 148 32.76 -20.41 28.75
N LYS A 149 34.05 -20.70 28.65
CA LYS A 149 35.06 -20.11 29.54
C LYS A 149 35.20 -18.60 29.31
N ALA A 150 35.29 -18.16 28.06
CA ALA A 150 35.35 -16.74 27.72
C ALA A 150 34.10 -16.00 28.22
N PHE A 151 32.93 -16.63 28.12
CA PHE A 151 31.70 -16.10 28.68
C PHE A 151 31.78 -15.98 30.22
N ASN A 152 32.26 -17.01 30.90
CA ASN A 152 32.47 -16.99 32.35
C ASN A 152 33.52 -15.94 32.77
N ASP A 153 34.56 -15.73 31.98
CA ASP A 153 35.59 -14.73 32.26
C ASP A 153 35.04 -13.30 32.08
N THR A 154 34.06 -13.11 31.19
CA THR A 154 33.41 -11.81 30.93
C THR A 154 32.31 -11.46 31.94
N TYR A 155 31.50 -12.44 32.35
CA TYR A 155 30.32 -12.24 33.20
C TYR A 155 30.42 -12.95 34.56
N GLY A 156 31.64 -13.34 34.96
CA GLY A 156 31.96 -14.13 36.15
C GLY A 156 31.74 -13.40 37.47
N ALA A 157 32.06 -14.07 38.58
CA ALA A 157 31.81 -13.56 39.93
C ALA A 157 32.51 -12.21 40.19
N GLY A 158 31.75 -11.25 40.72
CA GLY A 158 32.22 -9.89 41.01
C GLY A 158 31.95 -8.86 39.91
N GLU A 159 31.65 -9.31 38.68
CA GLU A 159 31.42 -8.41 37.56
C GLU A 159 30.03 -7.75 37.60
N THR A 160 29.96 -6.49 37.16
CA THR A 160 28.73 -5.69 37.07
C THR A 160 28.47 -5.24 35.65
N TYR A 161 27.26 -5.46 35.14
CA TYR A 161 26.91 -5.12 33.76
C TYR A 161 25.42 -4.82 33.58
N GLY A 162 25.07 -4.19 32.47
CA GLY A 162 23.68 -3.97 32.07
C GLY A 162 22.99 -5.29 31.73
N CYS A 163 21.80 -5.47 32.27
CA CYS A 163 20.99 -6.67 32.07
C CYS A 163 19.50 -6.30 31.98
N LEU A 164 18.66 -7.30 31.77
CA LEU A 164 17.23 -7.16 31.64
C LEU A 164 16.55 -8.20 32.54
N TYR A 165 15.64 -7.80 33.42
CA TYR A 165 14.89 -8.72 34.29
C TYR A 165 13.39 -8.65 34.01
N HIS A 166 12.68 -9.74 34.25
CA HIS A 166 11.23 -9.77 34.13
C HIS A 166 10.58 -9.36 35.47
N PRO A 167 9.65 -8.39 35.52
CA PRO A 167 9.03 -7.96 36.78
C PRO A 167 8.20 -9.07 37.44
N ASP A 168 7.47 -9.87 36.66
CA ASP A 168 6.69 -11.00 37.17
C ASP A 168 7.55 -12.20 37.63
N ASP A 169 8.81 -12.29 37.16
CA ASP A 169 9.71 -13.41 37.46
C ASP A 169 11.14 -12.89 37.61
N THR A 170 11.42 -12.32 38.78
CA THR A 170 12.72 -11.72 39.10
C THR A 170 13.88 -12.73 39.13
N SER A 171 13.57 -14.04 39.07
CA SER A 171 14.56 -15.10 39.01
C SER A 171 15.18 -15.28 37.62
N LYS A 172 14.57 -14.68 36.58
CA LYS A 172 15.02 -14.76 35.20
C LYS A 172 15.59 -13.43 34.75
N VAL A 173 16.85 -13.46 34.34
CA VAL A 173 17.57 -12.30 33.82
C VAL A 173 18.14 -12.64 32.45
N ILE A 174 18.07 -11.74 31.49
CA ILE A 174 18.68 -11.88 30.16
C ILE A 174 19.74 -10.79 29.97
N LEU A 175 20.82 -11.08 29.23
CA LEU A 175 21.82 -10.09 28.86
C LEU A 175 21.33 -9.19 27.73
N LYS A 176 20.78 -9.79 26.67
CA LYS A 176 20.39 -9.08 25.44
C LYS A 176 19.04 -9.58 24.95
N ARG A 177 18.21 -8.66 24.44
CA ARG A 177 17.00 -9.03 23.70
C ARG A 177 17.40 -9.54 22.32
N LEU A 178 16.87 -10.69 21.91
CA LEU A 178 17.12 -11.22 20.57
C LEU A 178 16.34 -10.42 19.53
N PHE A 179 15.15 -9.96 19.89
CA PHE A 179 14.28 -9.16 19.04
C PHE A 179 14.04 -7.79 19.68
N THR A 180 14.36 -6.74 18.93
CA THR A 180 13.95 -5.39 19.29
C THR A 180 12.52 -5.13 18.84
N TRP A 181 11.86 -4.15 19.45
CA TRP A 181 10.51 -3.71 19.00
C TRP A 181 10.52 -3.34 17.52
N ASP A 182 11.63 -2.76 17.06
CA ASP A 182 11.89 -2.40 15.68
C ASP A 182 11.91 -3.64 14.76
N ALA A 183 12.65 -4.69 15.13
CA ALA A 183 12.68 -5.94 14.37
C ALA A 183 11.28 -6.58 14.26
N MET A 184 10.51 -6.57 15.36
CA MET A 184 9.13 -7.08 15.37
C MET A 184 8.24 -6.26 14.42
N PHE A 185 8.28 -4.94 14.54
CA PHE A 185 7.49 -4.04 13.72
C PHE A 185 7.81 -4.18 12.24
N HIS A 186 9.08 -4.14 11.85
CA HIS A 186 9.50 -4.27 10.45
C HIS A 186 9.13 -5.64 9.87
N SER A 187 9.28 -6.72 10.64
CA SER A 187 8.94 -8.06 10.18
C SER A 187 7.47 -8.22 9.80
N MET A 188 6.57 -7.45 10.44
CA MET A 188 5.15 -7.43 10.15
C MET A 188 4.77 -6.35 9.13
N LEU A 189 5.40 -5.19 9.20
CA LEU A 189 5.09 -4.04 8.35
C LEU A 189 5.36 -4.33 6.88
N TRP A 190 6.53 -4.88 6.53
CA TRP A 190 6.91 -5.09 5.12
C TRP A 190 5.94 -6.02 4.39
N PRO A 191 5.62 -7.20 4.92
CA PRO A 191 4.69 -8.09 4.27
C PRO A 191 3.25 -7.53 4.25
N CYS A 192 2.83 -6.74 5.26
CA CYS A 192 1.54 -6.04 5.26
C CYS A 192 1.43 -4.98 4.16
N ILE A 193 2.44 -4.12 4.01
CA ILE A 193 2.49 -3.11 2.94
C ILE A 193 2.50 -3.80 1.58
N ALA A 194 3.34 -4.81 1.40
CA ALA A 194 3.39 -5.60 0.17
C ALA A 194 2.03 -6.23 -0.17
N PHE A 195 1.41 -6.88 0.81
CA PHE A 195 0.10 -7.50 0.66
C PHE A 195 -0.95 -6.47 0.21
N PHE A 196 -0.99 -5.30 0.86
CA PHE A 196 -1.90 -4.21 0.48
C PHE A 196 -1.65 -3.71 -0.94
N LEU A 197 -0.40 -3.34 -1.26
CA LEU A 197 -0.04 -2.79 -2.58
C LEU A 197 -0.33 -3.77 -3.71
N PHE A 198 0.06 -5.05 -3.57
CA PHE A 198 -0.18 -6.05 -4.59
C PHE A 198 -1.66 -6.43 -4.71
N THR A 199 -2.43 -6.35 -3.61
CA THR A 199 -3.88 -6.53 -3.67
C THR A 199 -4.53 -5.38 -4.46
N VAL A 200 -4.17 -4.13 -4.17
CA VAL A 200 -4.69 -2.95 -4.90
C VAL A 200 -4.33 -3.03 -6.38
N LEU A 201 -3.07 -3.38 -6.71
CA LEU A 201 -2.63 -3.57 -8.09
C LEU A 201 -3.40 -4.71 -8.79
N THR A 202 -3.59 -5.85 -8.11
CA THR A 202 -4.35 -6.98 -8.67
C THR A 202 -5.80 -6.59 -8.94
N VAL A 203 -6.47 -5.91 -8.01
CA VAL A 203 -7.84 -5.41 -8.19
C VAL A 203 -7.89 -4.41 -9.34
N PHE A 204 -6.92 -3.51 -9.44
CA PHE A 204 -6.80 -2.55 -10.52
C PHE A 204 -6.68 -3.24 -11.89
N PHE A 205 -5.79 -4.23 -12.03
CA PHE A 205 -5.64 -4.97 -13.27
C PHE A 205 -6.86 -5.83 -13.59
N CYS A 206 -7.49 -6.45 -12.59
CA CYS A 206 -8.78 -7.14 -12.75
C CYS A 206 -9.86 -6.20 -13.31
N TYR A 207 -9.96 -4.98 -12.78
CA TYR A 207 -10.89 -3.96 -13.26
C TYR A 207 -10.59 -3.56 -14.71
N GLN A 208 -9.33 -3.33 -15.05
CA GLN A 208 -8.94 -3.00 -16.43
C GLN A 208 -9.21 -4.15 -17.40
N CYS A 209 -8.94 -5.40 -17.01
CA CYS A 209 -9.28 -6.60 -17.75
C CYS A 209 -10.79 -6.72 -17.97
N TYR A 210 -11.58 -6.48 -16.93
CA TYR A 210 -13.05 -6.50 -17.01
C TYR A 210 -13.56 -5.43 -17.99
N LYS A 211 -13.05 -4.19 -17.89
CA LYS A 211 -13.39 -3.09 -18.80
C LYS A 211 -13.01 -3.42 -20.25
N ALA A 212 -11.83 -4.00 -20.48
CA ALA A 212 -11.37 -4.42 -21.81
C ALA A 212 -12.22 -5.58 -22.39
N GLY A 213 -12.56 -6.56 -21.55
CA GLY A 213 -13.43 -7.69 -21.93
C GLY A 213 -14.83 -7.21 -22.36
N LYS A 214 -15.41 -6.26 -21.62
CA LYS A 214 -16.69 -5.64 -21.98
C LYS A 214 -16.62 -4.94 -23.34
N LYS A 215 -15.55 -4.18 -23.61
CA LYS A 215 -15.31 -3.54 -24.92
C LYS A 215 -15.16 -4.56 -26.06
N MET A 216 -14.47 -5.69 -25.84
CA MET A 216 -14.38 -6.75 -26.85
C MET A 216 -15.74 -7.39 -27.16
N SER A 217 -16.55 -7.65 -26.12
CA SER A 217 -17.87 -8.27 -26.30
C SER A 217 -18.86 -7.40 -27.08
N SER A 218 -18.65 -6.08 -27.11
CA SER A 218 -19.50 -5.15 -27.86
C SER A 218 -19.07 -4.92 -29.31
N LEU A 219 -17.91 -5.43 -29.76
CA LEU A 219 -17.47 -5.25 -31.14
C LEU A 219 -18.27 -6.18 -32.07
N PRO A 220 -19.00 -5.64 -33.07
CA PRO A 220 -19.79 -6.45 -33.98
C PRO A 220 -18.87 -7.37 -34.79
N ILE A 221 -19.24 -8.64 -34.90
CA ILE A 221 -18.55 -9.61 -35.76
C ILE A 221 -18.81 -9.18 -37.21
N THR A 222 -17.88 -8.44 -37.79
CA THR A 222 -17.92 -8.05 -39.19
C THR A 222 -17.53 -9.27 -40.01
N VAL A 223 -18.53 -9.95 -40.57
CA VAL A 223 -18.30 -10.96 -41.61
C VAL A 223 -17.73 -10.21 -42.81
N ALA A 224 -16.56 -10.64 -43.31
CA ALA A 224 -15.93 -9.99 -44.43
C ALA A 224 -16.92 -9.93 -45.62
N PRO A 225 -17.16 -8.75 -46.21
CA PRO A 225 -17.99 -8.64 -47.41
C PRO A 225 -17.24 -9.33 -48.55
N GLY A 226 -17.68 -10.53 -48.91
CA GLY A 226 -17.00 -11.38 -49.89
C GLY A 226 -17.00 -12.88 -49.55
N ALA A 227 -17.40 -13.27 -48.33
CA ALA A 227 -17.84 -14.65 -48.13
C ALA A 227 -19.16 -14.81 -48.91
N PRO A 228 -19.24 -15.69 -49.94
CA PRO A 228 -20.50 -15.93 -50.61
C PRO A 228 -21.49 -16.36 -49.53
N ALA A 229 -22.60 -15.64 -49.42
CA ALA A 229 -23.71 -16.10 -48.61
C ALA A 229 -23.97 -17.54 -49.04
N ALA A 230 -23.72 -18.50 -48.15
CA ALA A 230 -24.25 -19.84 -48.33
C ALA A 230 -25.76 -19.61 -48.46
N GLN A 231 -26.26 -19.71 -49.68
CA GLN A 231 -27.68 -19.56 -49.92
C GLN A 231 -28.38 -20.55 -48.97
N PRO A 232 -29.46 -20.15 -48.29
CA PRO A 232 -30.32 -21.11 -47.64
C PRO A 232 -30.78 -22.08 -48.72
N GLY A 233 -30.10 -23.23 -48.81
CA GLY A 233 -30.40 -24.27 -49.76
C GLY A 233 -31.82 -24.72 -49.48
N TYR A 234 -32.73 -24.38 -50.39
CA TYR A 234 -34.04 -24.99 -50.46
C TYR A 234 -33.83 -26.49 -50.53
N PHE A 235 -34.17 -27.18 -49.44
CA PHE A 235 -34.29 -28.62 -49.42
C PHE A 235 -35.49 -28.95 -50.32
N ILE A 236 -35.22 -29.25 -51.59
CA ILE A 236 -36.22 -29.81 -52.51
C ILE A 236 -36.47 -31.24 -52.02
N PRO A 237 -37.67 -31.58 -51.52
CA PRO A 237 -37.96 -32.97 -51.17
C PRO A 237 -37.97 -33.80 -52.46
N PRO A 238 -37.30 -34.97 -52.50
CA PRO A 238 -37.45 -35.89 -53.60
C PRO A 238 -38.91 -36.35 -53.68
N GLN A 239 -39.52 -36.16 -54.85
CA GLN A 239 -40.81 -36.74 -55.18
C GLN A 239 -40.70 -38.27 -55.21
N GLY A 240 -41.58 -38.91 -54.44
CA GLY A 240 -42.23 -40.19 -54.75
C GLY A 240 -41.35 -41.33 -55.27
N GLY A 241 -40.79 -42.11 -54.35
CA GLY A 241 -40.30 -43.46 -54.63
C GLY A 241 -40.43 -44.31 -53.38
N GLN A 242 -41.38 -45.24 -53.38
CA GLN A 242 -41.67 -46.19 -52.30
C GLN A 242 -40.43 -46.99 -51.90
N ALA A 243 -40.15 -47.12 -50.60
CA ALA A 243 -39.63 -48.35 -50.01
C ALA A 243 -39.74 -48.33 -48.48
N HIS A 244 -40.27 -49.41 -47.95
CA HIS A 244 -40.49 -49.71 -46.53
C HIS A 244 -39.20 -49.93 -45.72
N THR A 245 -39.42 -49.95 -44.39
CA THR A 245 -38.79 -50.80 -43.34
C THR A 245 -38.01 -50.01 -42.25
N PRO A 246 -37.77 -50.59 -41.05
CA PRO A 246 -38.72 -50.60 -39.93
C PRO A 246 -38.13 -49.99 -38.64
N TYR A 247 -39.00 -49.60 -37.71
CA TYR A 247 -38.63 -49.32 -36.32
C TYR A 247 -38.00 -50.55 -35.64
N PRO A 248 -37.05 -50.36 -34.72
CA PRO A 248 -37.25 -50.94 -33.39
C PRO A 248 -36.91 -50.01 -32.23
N GLN A 249 -37.92 -49.90 -31.36
CA GLN A 249 -37.97 -49.91 -29.89
C GLN A 249 -36.77 -49.44 -29.05
N ALA A 250 -37.11 -48.55 -28.13
CA ALA A 250 -36.33 -48.12 -26.98
C ALA A 250 -36.10 -49.25 -25.96
N MET A 251 -34.92 -49.26 -25.34
CA MET A 251 -34.63 -50.01 -24.11
C MET A 251 -34.23 -49.06 -22.96
N PRO A 252 -34.50 -49.44 -21.70
CA PRO A 252 -34.55 -48.52 -20.57
C PRO A 252 -33.22 -48.33 -19.82
N MET A 253 -33.14 -47.19 -19.12
CA MET A 253 -32.08 -46.80 -18.18
C MET A 253 -31.82 -47.87 -17.12
N GLN A 254 -30.55 -48.24 -16.96
CA GLN A 254 -30.07 -49.04 -15.84
C GLN A 254 -29.41 -48.16 -14.78
N GLN A 255 -29.84 -48.40 -13.55
CA GLN A 255 -29.53 -47.79 -12.27
C GLN A 255 -28.09 -48.11 -11.84
N GLN A 256 -27.31 -47.08 -11.45
CA GLN A 256 -25.97 -47.25 -10.87
C GLN A 256 -26.03 -47.08 -9.34
N ASP A 257 -25.64 -48.14 -8.64
CA ASP A 257 -25.43 -48.21 -7.20
C ASP A 257 -24.02 -47.70 -6.77
N PRO A 258 -23.81 -47.40 -5.47
CA PRO A 258 -22.76 -46.51 -5.00
C PRO A 258 -21.40 -47.20 -4.79
N TYR A 259 -20.31 -46.49 -5.11
CA TYR A 259 -18.95 -46.96 -4.82
C TYR A 259 -18.61 -46.82 -3.33
N LYS A 260 -18.32 -47.97 -2.72
CA LYS A 260 -17.67 -48.15 -1.42
C LYS A 260 -16.22 -47.68 -1.45
N THR A 261 -15.82 -46.93 -0.43
CA THR A 261 -14.42 -46.72 -0.02
C THR A 261 -13.88 -47.97 0.66
N ALA A 262 -12.77 -48.49 0.17
CA ALA A 262 -12.00 -49.54 0.83
C ALA A 262 -10.62 -48.98 1.24
N TYR A 263 -10.35 -49.07 2.54
CA TYR A 263 -9.01 -48.99 3.13
C TYR A 263 -8.20 -50.24 2.77
N ALA A 264 -6.90 -50.11 2.50
CA ALA A 264 -5.89 -51.12 2.82
C ALA A 264 -4.46 -50.53 2.79
N PRO A 265 -3.50 -51.11 3.55
CA PRO A 265 -2.37 -50.42 4.15
C PRO A 265 -0.99 -50.75 3.55
N ASP A 266 0.04 -50.12 4.13
CA ASP A 266 1.48 -50.41 4.13
C ASP A 266 1.97 -51.74 3.52
N ASN A 267 2.97 -51.67 2.62
CA ASN A 267 4.30 -52.28 2.86
C ASN A 267 5.32 -52.01 1.74
N LYS A 268 6.49 -51.52 2.19
CA LYS A 268 7.88 -51.93 1.89
C LYS A 268 8.29 -52.34 0.46
N GLY A 269 9.28 -51.60 -0.04
CA GLY A 269 10.57 -52.17 -0.49
C GLY A 269 10.69 -52.58 -1.95
N TYR A 270 11.49 -51.87 -2.74
CA TYR A 270 12.79 -52.35 -3.23
C TYR A 270 13.41 -51.34 -4.21
N THR A 271 14.73 -51.28 -4.14
CA THR A 271 15.70 -50.60 -5.00
C THR A 271 15.47 -50.79 -6.51
N ARG A 272 15.67 -49.73 -7.31
CA ARG A 272 16.37 -49.87 -8.61
C ARG A 272 16.97 -48.55 -9.13
N ALA A 273 18.27 -48.67 -9.39
CA ALA A 273 19.14 -48.00 -10.33
C ALA A 273 18.59 -46.84 -11.18
N TRP A 274 19.32 -45.72 -11.08
CA TRP A 274 19.35 -44.67 -12.08
C TRP A 274 20.04 -45.18 -13.35
N THR A 275 19.36 -45.08 -14.49
CA THR A 275 19.97 -45.07 -15.82
C THR A 275 19.33 -43.97 -16.63
N GLU A 276 20.18 -43.04 -17.03
CA GLU A 276 19.91 -41.98 -18.00
C GLU A 276 19.49 -42.59 -19.34
N GLY A 277 18.47 -42.01 -19.97
CA GLY A 277 17.95 -42.48 -21.25
C GLY A 277 17.09 -41.41 -21.90
N ILE A 278 17.73 -40.63 -22.76
CA ILE A 278 17.12 -39.71 -23.71
C ILE A 278 16.16 -40.49 -24.62
N SER A 279 14.88 -40.11 -24.69
CA SER A 279 13.96 -40.61 -25.71
C SER A 279 13.22 -39.48 -26.41
N HIS A 280 13.64 -39.23 -27.66
CA HIS A 280 12.81 -38.63 -28.70
C HIS A 280 11.64 -39.58 -29.02
N SER A 281 10.40 -39.13 -28.84
CA SER A 281 9.21 -39.80 -29.37
C SER A 281 8.76 -39.10 -30.65
N GLY A 282 9.33 -39.52 -31.78
CA GLY A 282 8.74 -39.34 -33.11
C GLY A 282 7.65 -40.40 -33.32
N LEU A 283 6.50 -39.96 -33.82
CA LEU A 283 5.38 -40.83 -34.21
C LEU A 283 5.79 -41.69 -35.41
N SER A 284 5.91 -43.00 -35.18
CA SER A 284 6.09 -44.03 -36.19
C SER A 284 4.73 -44.51 -36.72
N CYS A 285 4.37 -44.13 -37.95
CA CYS A 285 3.30 -44.78 -38.69
C CYS A 285 3.74 -46.18 -39.13
N ARG A 286 3.10 -47.20 -38.59
CA ARG A 286 3.35 -48.62 -38.87
C ARG A 286 2.58 -49.02 -40.13
N THR A 287 3.26 -49.13 -41.26
CA THR A 287 2.69 -49.67 -42.51
C THR A 287 2.86 -51.18 -42.54
N THR A 288 1.79 -51.94 -42.34
CA THR A 288 1.77 -53.39 -42.58
C THR A 288 1.52 -53.66 -44.07
N ARG A 289 2.50 -54.25 -44.77
CA ARG A 289 2.32 -54.83 -46.12
C ARG A 289 1.90 -56.30 -45.99
N PRO A 290 0.83 -56.76 -46.65
CA PRO A 290 0.69 -58.16 -47.01
C PRO A 290 1.47 -58.45 -48.31
N VAL A 291 2.26 -59.52 -48.28
CA VAL A 291 2.99 -60.07 -49.43
C VAL A 291 2.05 -61.01 -50.19
N LEU A 292 1.79 -60.73 -51.46
CA LEU A 292 1.26 -61.69 -52.43
C LEU A 292 2.11 -61.60 -53.71
N PRO A 293 2.40 -62.73 -54.37
CA PRO A 293 3.34 -62.79 -55.48
C PRO A 293 2.69 -62.43 -56.82
N ASN A 294 3.51 -61.90 -57.73
CA ASN A 294 3.27 -61.58 -59.14
C ASN A 294 2.70 -60.18 -59.47
N ASP A 295 3.64 -59.24 -59.53
CA ASP A 295 3.83 -58.20 -60.55
C ASP A 295 2.59 -57.50 -61.12
N LYS A 296 2.11 -56.49 -60.38
CA LYS A 296 1.76 -55.13 -60.84
C LYS A 296 1.33 -54.29 -59.63
N VAL A 297 2.17 -53.35 -59.22
CA VAL A 297 1.90 -52.45 -58.07
C VAL A 297 1.09 -51.24 -58.55
N TYR A 298 -0.17 -51.16 -58.14
CA TYR A 298 -1.00 -49.95 -58.24
C TYR A 298 -0.98 -49.22 -56.89
N TRP A 299 -0.60 -47.94 -56.89
CA TRP A 299 -0.69 -47.08 -55.71
C TRP A 299 -2.09 -46.47 -55.62
N PHE A 300 -2.89 -46.90 -54.63
CA PHE A 300 -4.10 -46.20 -54.22
C PHE A 300 -3.78 -45.31 -53.01
N ILE A 301 -3.82 -44.00 -53.19
CA ILE A 301 -3.79 -43.01 -52.10
C ILE A 301 -5.24 -42.82 -51.65
N SER A 302 -5.59 -43.32 -50.46
CA SER A 302 -6.89 -43.05 -49.83
C SER A 302 -6.78 -41.77 -48.99
N PRO A 303 -7.61 -40.73 -49.22
CA PRO A 303 -7.63 -39.54 -48.38
C PRO A 303 -8.63 -39.75 -47.24
N SER A 304 -8.18 -40.28 -46.11
CA SER A 304 -8.95 -40.25 -44.86
C SER A 304 -8.08 -39.94 -43.65
N CYS A 305 -7.74 -38.66 -43.50
CA CYS A 305 -7.22 -38.09 -42.26
C CYS A 305 -7.94 -36.77 -41.97
N ASP A 306 -9.22 -36.88 -41.59
CA ASP A 306 -10.00 -35.75 -41.06
C ASP A 306 -10.23 -35.92 -39.55
N GLN A 307 -9.12 -36.02 -38.80
CA GLN A 307 -9.12 -36.16 -37.34
C GLN A 307 -8.90 -34.82 -36.61
N LYS A 308 -8.88 -33.70 -37.35
CA LYS A 308 -8.56 -32.37 -36.81
C LYS A 308 -9.72 -31.67 -36.09
N GLU A 309 -10.96 -32.15 -36.27
CA GLU A 309 -12.13 -31.50 -35.66
C GLU A 309 -12.47 -32.01 -34.25
N HIS A 310 -12.20 -33.28 -33.93
CA HIS A 310 -12.58 -33.83 -32.62
C HIS A 310 -11.70 -33.34 -31.45
N TYR A 311 -10.42 -33.01 -31.69
CA TYR A 311 -9.54 -32.47 -30.64
C TYR A 311 -9.92 -31.05 -30.17
N LYS A 312 -10.65 -30.28 -30.99
CA LYS A 312 -11.08 -28.91 -30.63
C LYS A 312 -12.31 -28.85 -29.70
N MET A 313 -13.07 -29.94 -29.59
CA MET A 313 -14.25 -29.99 -28.70
C MET A 313 -13.86 -30.31 -27.24
N ASP A 314 -12.89 -31.20 -27.02
CA ASP A 314 -12.48 -31.61 -25.66
C ASP A 314 -11.61 -30.56 -24.95
N GLU A 315 -10.84 -29.77 -25.70
CA GLU A 315 -10.10 -28.61 -25.17
C GLU A 315 -11.06 -27.51 -24.67
N LYS A 316 -12.20 -27.31 -25.35
CA LYS A 316 -13.25 -26.39 -24.89
C LYS A 316 -13.94 -26.87 -23.62
N GLN A 317 -14.22 -28.18 -23.49
CA GLN A 317 -14.89 -28.70 -22.30
C GLN A 317 -13.99 -28.72 -21.05
N SER A 318 -12.69 -28.99 -21.19
CA SER A 318 -11.74 -28.95 -20.07
C SER A 318 -11.48 -27.51 -19.56
N ALA A 319 -11.37 -26.53 -20.47
CA ALA A 319 -11.25 -25.11 -20.12
C ALA A 319 -12.49 -24.59 -19.35
N THR A 320 -13.67 -25.12 -19.66
CA THR A 320 -14.94 -24.71 -19.02
C THR A 320 -15.02 -25.16 -17.56
N ARG A 321 -14.46 -26.33 -17.21
CA ARG A 321 -14.43 -26.84 -15.82
C ARG A 321 -13.42 -26.11 -14.95
N GLN A 322 -12.26 -25.73 -15.48
CA GLN A 322 -11.28 -24.90 -14.76
C GLN A 322 -11.82 -23.49 -14.49
N TYR A 323 -12.53 -22.89 -15.46
CA TYR A 323 -13.14 -21.57 -15.31
C TYR A 323 -14.15 -21.51 -14.15
N ARG A 324 -14.90 -22.60 -13.91
CA ARG A 324 -15.90 -22.67 -12.83
C ARG A 324 -15.28 -22.66 -11.43
N ARG A 325 -14.06 -23.22 -11.25
CA ARG A 325 -13.33 -23.17 -9.97
C ARG A 325 -12.68 -21.81 -9.71
N TYR A 326 -12.07 -21.20 -10.74
CA TYR A 326 -11.54 -19.83 -10.62
C TYR A 326 -12.64 -18.79 -10.40
N SER A 327 -13.84 -19.02 -10.92
CA SER A 327 -15.00 -18.17 -10.68
C SER A 327 -15.37 -18.10 -9.19
N CYS A 328 -15.31 -19.21 -8.43
CA CYS A 328 -15.63 -19.18 -6.99
C CYS A 328 -14.62 -18.37 -6.17
N TYR A 329 -13.31 -18.51 -6.42
CA TYR A 329 -12.30 -17.70 -5.73
C TYR A 329 -12.37 -16.23 -6.13
N PHE A 330 -12.71 -15.94 -7.40
CA PHE A 330 -12.98 -14.58 -7.87
C PHE A 330 -14.23 -13.98 -7.21
N TRP A 331 -15.29 -14.76 -6.95
CA TRP A 331 -16.48 -14.30 -6.23
C TRP A 331 -16.25 -14.11 -4.73
N LEU A 332 -15.38 -14.90 -4.09
CA LEU A 332 -15.02 -14.73 -2.68
C LEU A 332 -14.09 -13.53 -2.45
N ALA A 333 -13.00 -13.43 -3.22
CA ALA A 333 -12.10 -12.28 -3.17
C ALA A 333 -12.77 -11.00 -3.69
N GLY A 334 -13.57 -11.14 -4.75
CA GLY A 334 -14.44 -10.08 -5.27
C GLY A 334 -15.49 -9.68 -4.25
N GLY A 335 -16.11 -10.60 -3.52
CA GLY A 335 -17.09 -10.30 -2.48
C GLY A 335 -16.50 -9.50 -1.32
N MET A 336 -15.27 -9.83 -0.90
CA MET A 336 -14.59 -9.11 0.17
C MET A 336 -14.12 -7.71 -0.28
N ALA A 337 -13.56 -7.60 -1.49
CA ALA A 337 -13.19 -6.32 -2.08
C ALA A 337 -14.42 -5.43 -2.42
N VAL A 338 -15.52 -6.03 -2.86
CA VAL A 338 -16.81 -5.37 -3.07
C VAL A 338 -17.41 -4.96 -1.73
N GLY A 339 -17.27 -5.73 -0.66
CA GLY A 339 -17.69 -5.32 0.68
C GLY A 339 -17.00 -4.03 1.14
N CYS A 340 -15.67 -3.98 1.02
CA CYS A 340 -14.89 -2.77 1.36
C CYS A 340 -15.17 -1.61 0.39
N ALA A 341 -15.30 -1.86 -0.91
CA ALA A 341 -15.62 -0.83 -1.89
C ALA A 341 -17.05 -0.31 -1.74
N VAL A 342 -18.03 -1.16 -1.44
CA VAL A 342 -19.42 -0.76 -1.17
C VAL A 342 -19.47 0.07 0.10
N ALA A 343 -18.73 -0.26 1.15
CA ALA A 343 -18.65 0.61 2.33
C ALA A 343 -18.11 2.01 1.99
N LEU A 344 -17.04 2.11 1.19
CA LEU A 344 -16.47 3.39 0.76
C LEU A 344 -17.37 4.15 -0.23
N ILE A 345 -18.07 3.45 -1.12
CA ILE A 345 -19.02 4.00 -2.09
C ILE A 345 -20.31 4.44 -1.39
N VAL A 346 -20.77 3.72 -0.37
CA VAL A 346 -21.92 4.12 0.46
C VAL A 346 -21.54 5.35 1.27
N CYS A 347 -20.38 5.38 1.94
CA CYS A 347 -19.91 6.61 2.59
C CYS A 347 -19.75 7.78 1.59
N GLY A 348 -19.18 7.53 0.41
CA GLY A 348 -19.00 8.55 -0.62
C GLY A 348 -20.30 9.05 -1.25
N ASN A 349 -21.28 8.18 -1.52
CA ASN A 349 -22.54 8.57 -2.17
C ASN A 349 -23.62 9.01 -1.19
N VAL A 350 -23.61 8.53 0.06
CA VAL A 350 -24.61 8.93 1.08
C VAL A 350 -24.17 10.20 1.81
N ILE A 351 -22.87 10.40 2.03
CA ILE A 351 -22.36 11.55 2.81
C ILE A 351 -21.78 12.63 1.89
N VAL A 352 -20.88 12.27 0.96
CA VAL A 352 -20.05 13.27 0.26
C VAL A 352 -20.70 13.78 -1.04
N LYS A 353 -21.31 12.91 -1.83
CA LYS A 353 -21.89 13.26 -3.12
C LYS A 353 -23.08 14.23 -3.05
N PRO A 354 -24.09 14.05 -2.16
CA PRO A 354 -25.15 15.04 -2.04
C PRO A 354 -24.64 16.39 -1.55
N MET A 355 -23.50 16.43 -0.84
CA MET A 355 -22.90 17.65 -0.31
C MET A 355 -22.06 18.42 -1.35
N VAL A 356 -21.49 17.73 -2.35
CA VAL A 356 -20.61 18.32 -3.38
C VAL A 356 -21.36 18.62 -4.69
N GLU A 357 -22.36 17.81 -5.06
CA GLU A 357 -23.01 17.92 -6.38
C GLU A 357 -24.16 18.95 -6.41
N THR A 358 -24.66 19.34 -5.24
CA THR A 358 -25.74 20.34 -5.10
C THR A 358 -25.24 21.76 -4.88
N ASP A 359 -23.92 22.00 -4.71
CA ASP A 359 -23.42 23.31 -4.25
C ASP A 359 -24.22 23.82 -3.01
N SER A 360 -24.79 22.92 -2.17
CA SER A 360 -25.78 23.30 -1.14
C SER A 360 -25.23 24.28 -0.11
N LEU A 361 -23.90 24.36 0.01
CA LEU A 361 -23.21 25.32 0.87
C LEU A 361 -23.22 26.75 0.32
N ASN A 362 -23.55 26.95 -0.97
CA ASN A 362 -23.66 28.25 -1.63
C ASN A 362 -25.10 28.75 -1.78
N PHE A 363 -26.11 27.92 -1.47
CA PHE A 363 -27.48 28.40 -1.34
C PHE A 363 -27.62 29.13 -0.02
N GLN A 364 -27.87 30.44 -0.08
CA GLN A 364 -28.22 31.21 1.09
C GLN A 364 -29.71 31.04 1.38
N GLU A 365 -30.02 30.75 2.64
CA GLU A 365 -31.40 30.72 3.12
C GLU A 365 -32.02 32.11 2.95
N THR A 366 -33.14 32.20 2.22
CA THR A 366 -33.84 33.47 1.98
C THR A 366 -35.33 33.27 2.17
N THR A 367 -36.01 34.33 2.60
CA THR A 367 -37.47 34.35 2.67
C THR A 367 -38.01 34.82 1.32
N CYS A 368 -38.85 33.99 0.71
CA CYS A 368 -39.51 34.29 -0.56
C CYS A 368 -40.96 34.71 -0.31
N THR A 369 -41.40 35.79 -0.93
CA THR A 369 -42.81 36.23 -0.89
C THR A 369 -43.48 35.84 -2.20
N THR A 370 -44.56 35.08 -2.15
CA THR A 370 -45.30 34.70 -3.35
C THR A 370 -45.92 35.95 -3.99
N ASP A 371 -45.49 36.26 -5.22
CA ASP A 371 -46.00 37.38 -6.01
C ASP A 371 -47.31 36.99 -6.71
N ARG A 372 -47.28 35.87 -7.43
CA ARG A 372 -48.45 35.35 -8.14
C ARG A 372 -48.37 33.85 -8.36
N SER A 373 -49.52 33.19 -8.27
CA SER A 373 -49.70 31.79 -8.63
C SER A 373 -50.83 31.67 -9.65
N TYR A 374 -50.55 31.08 -10.80
CA TYR A 374 -51.57 30.87 -11.83
C TYR A 374 -51.34 29.56 -12.57
N LEU A 375 -52.43 28.96 -13.05
CA LEU A 375 -52.38 27.80 -13.94
C LEU A 375 -52.00 28.30 -15.33
N THR A 376 -50.97 27.72 -15.95
CA THR A 376 -50.46 28.20 -17.25
C THR A 376 -51.36 27.83 -18.43
N GLY A 377 -52.42 27.05 -18.21
CA GLY A 377 -53.26 26.45 -19.25
C GLY A 377 -52.62 25.25 -19.96
N GLN A 378 -51.34 24.95 -19.67
CA GLN A 378 -50.65 23.79 -20.23
C GLN A 378 -50.88 22.56 -19.34
N TRP A 379 -51.18 21.43 -19.97
CA TRP A 379 -51.30 20.12 -19.33
C TRP A 379 -50.02 19.33 -19.57
N ILE A 380 -49.40 18.83 -18.50
CA ILE A 380 -48.20 17.98 -18.57
C ILE A 380 -48.63 16.53 -18.38
N THR A 381 -48.24 15.66 -19.30
CA THR A 381 -48.44 14.22 -19.19
C THR A 381 -47.34 13.60 -18.31
N CYS A 382 -47.73 12.79 -17.33
CA CYS A 382 -46.84 11.95 -16.54
C CYS A 382 -47.16 10.47 -16.76
N GLY A 383 -46.10 9.65 -16.81
CA GLY A 383 -46.24 8.20 -16.84
C GLY A 383 -46.54 7.66 -15.45
N CYS A 384 -47.66 6.96 -15.30
CA CYS A 384 -48.06 6.26 -14.07
C CYS A 384 -47.70 4.76 -14.11
N GLY A 385 -46.81 4.35 -15.01
CA GLY A 385 -46.37 2.97 -15.21
C GLY A 385 -46.56 2.49 -16.64
N LYS A 386 -46.33 1.19 -16.87
CA LYS A 386 -46.48 0.57 -18.19
C LYS A 386 -47.96 0.63 -18.59
N TYR A 387 -48.28 1.33 -19.69
CA TYR A 387 -49.64 1.57 -20.23
C TYR A 387 -50.53 2.56 -19.46
N CYS A 388 -49.97 3.40 -18.59
CA CYS A 388 -50.73 4.46 -17.90
C CYS A 388 -50.11 5.83 -18.18
N SER A 389 -50.93 6.75 -18.71
CA SER A 389 -50.59 8.17 -18.86
C SER A 389 -51.65 8.99 -18.13
N SER A 390 -51.22 9.83 -17.20
CA SER A 390 -52.07 10.81 -16.52
C SER A 390 -51.62 12.21 -16.94
N SER A 391 -52.50 13.20 -16.86
CA SER A 391 -52.15 14.60 -17.11
C SER A 391 -52.61 15.49 -15.96
N TYR A 392 -51.80 16.50 -15.65
CA TYR A 392 -52.11 17.50 -14.63
C TYR A 392 -51.82 18.91 -15.17
N PRO A 393 -52.58 19.93 -14.73
CA PRO A 393 -52.37 21.30 -15.16
C PRO A 393 -51.10 21.87 -14.50
N CYS A 394 -50.32 22.63 -15.25
CA CYS A 394 -49.07 23.22 -14.76
C CYS A 394 -49.36 24.48 -13.93
N LEU A 395 -49.01 24.45 -12.64
CA LEU A 395 -49.05 25.60 -11.73
C LEU A 395 -47.70 26.33 -11.79
N ARG A 396 -47.73 27.62 -12.15
CA ARG A 396 -46.54 28.48 -12.08
C ARG A 396 -46.68 29.43 -10.91
N VAL A 397 -45.75 29.33 -9.97
CA VAL A 397 -45.64 30.25 -8.83
C VAL A 397 -44.44 31.15 -9.07
N THR A 398 -44.67 32.46 -9.08
CA THR A 398 -43.61 33.46 -9.12
C THR A 398 -43.44 33.98 -7.70
N VAL A 399 -42.21 33.99 -7.21
CA VAL A 399 -41.83 34.50 -5.89
C VAL A 399 -40.91 35.70 -6.06
N THR A 400 -40.98 36.65 -5.13
CA THR A 400 -40.04 37.75 -4.98
C THR A 400 -39.15 37.46 -3.78
N TYR A 401 -37.86 37.76 -3.87
CA TYR A 401 -36.94 37.73 -2.74
C TYR A 401 -35.98 38.91 -2.81
N VAL A 402 -35.43 39.32 -1.66
CA VAL A 402 -34.53 40.48 -1.56
C VAL A 402 -33.10 40.00 -1.62
N LEU A 403 -32.36 40.43 -2.65
CA LEU A 403 -30.93 40.18 -2.78
C LEU A 403 -30.22 41.54 -2.87
N ASN A 404 -29.37 41.85 -1.89
CA ASN A 404 -28.64 43.13 -1.83
C ASN A 404 -29.53 44.38 -1.96
N ASN A 405 -30.64 44.43 -1.19
CA ASN A 405 -31.65 45.50 -1.24
C ASN A 405 -32.41 45.66 -2.57
N ALA A 406 -32.26 44.73 -3.51
CA ALA A 406 -33.09 44.68 -4.72
C ALA A 406 -34.07 43.52 -4.64
N THR A 407 -35.34 43.77 -4.94
CA THR A 407 -36.36 42.73 -5.12
C THR A 407 -36.18 42.05 -6.47
N VAL A 408 -35.96 40.74 -6.45
CA VAL A 408 -35.79 39.91 -7.66
C VAL A 408 -36.96 38.95 -7.78
N ASN A 409 -37.55 38.86 -8.98
CA ASN A 409 -38.63 37.93 -9.28
C ASN A 409 -38.05 36.62 -9.82
N ALA A 410 -38.40 35.50 -9.20
CA ALA A 410 -38.01 34.16 -9.62
C ALA A 410 -39.22 33.24 -9.75
N VAL A 411 -39.09 32.20 -10.57
CA VAL A 411 -40.10 31.13 -10.65
C VAL A 411 -39.73 30.07 -9.62
N LEU A 412 -40.68 29.68 -8.77
CA LEU A 412 -40.48 28.64 -7.78
C LEU A 412 -40.50 27.27 -8.46
N PHE A 413 -39.45 26.49 -8.24
CA PHE A 413 -39.37 25.10 -8.67
C PHE A 413 -39.36 24.21 -7.44
N ASP A 414 -40.12 23.12 -7.48
CA ASP A 414 -40.25 22.14 -6.40
C ASP A 414 -38.93 21.35 -6.18
N THR A 415 -38.24 21.01 -7.27
CA THR A 415 -36.98 20.23 -7.22
C THR A 415 -35.96 20.72 -8.23
N GLU A 416 -34.67 20.60 -7.90
CA GLU A 416 -33.54 20.98 -8.77
C GLU A 416 -33.55 20.24 -10.12
N GLN A 417 -34.05 19.00 -10.15
CA GLN A 417 -34.14 18.20 -11.38
C GLN A 417 -35.01 18.85 -12.46
N ARG A 418 -36.06 19.58 -12.08
CA ARG A 418 -36.97 20.25 -13.03
C ARG A 418 -36.43 21.54 -13.60
N LEU A 419 -35.45 22.16 -12.93
CA LEU A 419 -34.80 23.38 -13.41
C LEU A 419 -34.02 23.14 -14.71
N ASN A 420 -33.56 21.90 -14.94
CA ASN A 420 -32.69 21.53 -16.06
C ASN A 420 -33.44 20.94 -17.28
N SER A 421 -34.74 20.62 -17.18
CA SER A 421 -35.44 19.82 -18.20
C SER A 421 -36.24 20.60 -19.25
N ASN A 422 -36.40 21.93 -19.14
CA ASN A 422 -37.25 22.68 -20.09
C ASN A 422 -36.44 23.38 -21.20
N GLY A 423 -36.52 22.82 -22.42
CA GLY A 423 -36.25 23.53 -23.66
C GLY A 423 -36.00 22.60 -24.85
N ASP A 424 -36.82 22.77 -25.89
CA ASP A 424 -36.95 21.97 -27.12
C ASP A 424 -35.73 21.98 -28.07
N ASN A 425 -34.53 22.14 -27.54
CA ASN A 425 -33.26 21.88 -28.22
C ASN A 425 -32.49 20.76 -27.50
N ALA A 426 -33.21 19.71 -27.06
CA ALA A 426 -32.69 18.69 -26.15
C ALA A 426 -31.45 17.97 -26.69
N GLU A 427 -31.35 17.71 -27.99
CA GLU A 427 -30.19 17.02 -28.56
C GLU A 427 -28.95 17.92 -28.66
N VAL A 428 -29.12 19.18 -29.05
CA VAL A 428 -28.02 20.16 -29.12
C VAL A 428 -27.55 20.54 -27.72
N ARG A 429 -28.48 20.72 -26.77
CA ARG A 429 -28.17 20.93 -25.34
C ARG A 429 -27.51 19.72 -24.71
N TYR A 430 -27.91 18.50 -25.07
CA TYR A 430 -27.29 17.28 -24.54
C TYR A 430 -25.82 17.19 -24.96
N LYS A 431 -25.50 17.39 -26.25
CA LYS A 431 -24.11 17.38 -26.75
C LYS A 431 -23.28 18.53 -26.15
N MET A 432 -23.84 19.73 -25.99
CA MET A 432 -23.16 20.84 -25.31
C MET A 432 -22.92 20.58 -23.81
N ASN A 433 -23.89 19.99 -23.11
CA ASN A 433 -23.75 19.65 -21.68
C ASN A 433 -22.75 18.51 -21.47
N GLU A 434 -22.72 17.52 -22.35
CA GLU A 434 -21.72 16.45 -22.32
C GLU A 434 -20.31 17.00 -22.57
N HIS A 435 -20.14 17.88 -23.56
CA HIS A 435 -18.86 18.56 -23.80
C HIS A 435 -18.43 19.39 -22.58
N ARG A 436 -19.36 20.17 -21.97
CA ARG A 436 -19.10 20.97 -20.76
C ARG A 436 -18.72 20.11 -19.56
N LYS A 437 -19.37 18.94 -19.39
CA LYS A 437 -19.05 17.98 -18.32
C LYS A 437 -17.66 17.37 -18.51
N LEU A 438 -17.32 16.97 -19.73
CA LEU A 438 -15.98 16.48 -20.06
C LEU A 438 -14.91 17.56 -19.87
N THR A 439 -15.18 18.82 -20.21
CA THR A 439 -14.21 19.91 -19.99
C THR A 439 -14.00 20.19 -18.50
N LYS A 440 -15.05 20.15 -17.68
CA LYS A 440 -14.93 20.24 -16.21
C LYS A 440 -14.10 19.08 -15.65
N GLN A 441 -14.34 17.85 -16.12
CA GLN A 441 -13.56 16.68 -15.71
C GLN A 441 -12.09 16.79 -16.14
N LEU A 442 -11.81 17.20 -17.37
CA LEU A 442 -10.43 17.38 -17.86
C LEU A 442 -9.68 18.43 -17.03
N LYS A 443 -10.32 19.55 -16.68
CA LYS A 443 -9.73 20.55 -15.78
C LYS A 443 -9.43 19.98 -14.39
N ALA A 444 -10.36 19.21 -13.83
CA ALA A 444 -10.14 18.56 -12.54
C ALA A 444 -8.98 17.54 -12.58
N TYR A 445 -8.92 16.68 -13.60
CA TYR A 445 -7.82 15.72 -13.75
C TYR A 445 -6.47 16.38 -14.03
N ASN A 446 -6.44 17.49 -14.78
CA ASN A 446 -5.21 18.28 -14.92
C ASN A 446 -4.75 18.84 -13.57
N CYS A 447 -5.67 19.33 -12.72
CA CYS A 447 -5.35 19.80 -11.38
C CYS A 447 -4.79 18.67 -10.50
N TYR A 448 -5.48 17.52 -10.45
CA TYR A 448 -5.02 16.36 -9.69
C TYR A 448 -3.70 15.78 -10.22
N GLY A 449 -3.51 15.80 -11.54
CA GLY A 449 -2.27 15.33 -12.19
C GLY A 449 -1.09 16.21 -11.82
N TRP A 450 -1.25 17.54 -11.84
CA TRP A 450 -0.23 18.47 -11.37
C TRP A 450 0.06 18.32 -9.88
N MET A 451 -0.96 18.16 -9.04
CA MET A 451 -0.78 17.93 -7.60
C MET A 451 -0.04 16.61 -7.32
N ALA A 452 -0.39 15.53 -8.02
CA ALA A 452 0.31 14.26 -7.87
C ALA A 452 1.77 14.35 -8.36
N ALA A 453 2.00 15.06 -9.47
CA ALA A 453 3.34 15.27 -10.02
C ALA A 453 4.22 16.11 -9.07
N THR A 454 3.67 17.17 -8.46
CA THR A 454 4.41 17.98 -7.47
C THR A 454 4.72 17.19 -6.20
N LEU A 455 3.81 16.33 -5.74
CA LEU A 455 4.07 15.43 -4.60
C LEU A 455 5.11 14.36 -4.93
N ALA A 456 5.09 13.80 -6.14
CA ALA A 456 6.13 12.89 -6.60
C ALA A 456 7.49 13.61 -6.67
N ALA A 457 7.56 14.82 -7.23
CA ALA A 457 8.76 15.63 -7.24
C ALA A 457 9.24 15.96 -5.81
N GLY A 458 8.32 16.29 -4.90
CA GLY A 458 8.62 16.49 -3.48
C GLY A 458 9.22 15.26 -2.81
N GLY A 459 8.68 14.07 -3.09
CA GLY A 459 9.25 12.79 -2.62
C GLY A 459 10.66 12.55 -3.15
N ALA A 460 10.93 12.89 -4.41
CA ALA A 460 12.27 12.80 -4.99
C ALA A 460 13.26 13.80 -4.35
N VAL A 461 12.84 15.04 -4.10
CA VAL A 461 13.67 16.03 -3.39
C VAL A 461 13.93 15.58 -1.95
N ALA A 462 12.92 15.07 -1.25
CA ALA A 462 13.07 14.53 0.10
C ALA A 462 14.06 13.36 0.16
N LEU A 463 14.05 12.46 -0.83
CA LEU A 463 15.06 11.40 -0.97
C LEU A 463 16.48 11.97 -1.08
N ILE A 464 16.68 12.98 -1.93
CA ILE A 464 17.99 13.63 -2.11
C ILE A 464 18.44 14.29 -0.81
N VAL A 465 17.56 15.05 -0.15
CA VAL A 465 17.86 15.74 1.11
C VAL A 465 18.19 14.73 2.22
N CYS A 466 17.39 13.68 2.39
CA CYS A 466 17.68 12.62 3.37
C CYS A 466 19.00 11.91 3.04
N GLY A 467 19.31 11.72 1.76
CA GLY A 467 20.57 11.11 1.31
C GLY A 467 21.78 11.95 1.72
N VAL A 468 21.69 13.27 1.54
CA VAL A 468 22.77 14.20 1.88
C VAL A 468 22.89 14.46 3.39
N VAL A 469 21.77 14.57 4.10
CA VAL A 469 21.76 14.97 5.52
C VAL A 469 21.95 13.77 6.45
N ILE A 470 21.39 12.59 6.11
CA ILE A 470 21.38 11.42 6.99
C ILE A 470 22.32 10.34 6.48
N VAL A 471 22.19 9.92 5.21
CA VAL A 471 22.97 8.78 4.69
C VAL A 471 24.45 9.14 4.51
N LYS A 472 24.74 10.32 3.95
CA LYS A 472 26.11 10.76 3.69
C LYS A 472 27.01 10.70 4.94
N PRO A 473 26.66 11.33 6.09
CA PRO A 473 27.53 11.26 7.26
C PRO A 473 27.71 9.83 7.78
N ILE A 474 26.69 8.97 7.69
CA ILE A 474 26.77 7.56 8.12
C ILE A 474 27.77 6.78 7.25
N VAL A 475 27.70 6.97 5.93
CA VAL A 475 28.56 6.27 4.97
C VAL A 475 29.99 6.80 5.01
N GLU A 476 30.19 8.12 5.04
CA GLU A 476 31.53 8.71 5.06
C GLU A 476 32.30 8.39 6.35
N THR A 477 31.60 8.30 7.48
CA THR A 477 32.23 7.98 8.77
C THR A 477 32.31 6.48 9.04
N ASN A 478 31.78 5.62 8.16
CA ASN A 478 31.58 4.20 8.44
C ASN A 478 30.96 3.97 9.83
N SER A 479 29.95 4.79 10.17
CA SER A 479 29.29 4.82 11.49
C SER A 479 28.85 3.44 11.99
N LEU A 480 28.56 2.52 11.06
CA LEU A 480 28.13 1.16 11.37
C LEU A 480 29.23 0.28 11.96
N ASP A 481 30.48 0.54 11.60
CA ASP A 481 31.64 -0.29 11.99
C ASP A 481 32.21 0.10 13.35
N PHE A 482 31.67 1.16 13.97
CA PHE A 482 32.02 1.50 15.34
C PHE A 482 31.64 0.37 16.31
N GLN A 483 32.59 -0.02 17.14
CA GLN A 483 32.45 -1.04 18.16
C GLN A 483 32.38 -0.39 19.54
N GLU A 484 31.52 -0.93 20.39
CA GLU A 484 31.37 -0.44 21.76
C GLU A 484 32.57 -0.88 22.62
N ALA A 485 33.13 0.07 23.37
CA ALA A 485 34.24 -0.15 24.30
C ALA A 485 34.07 0.70 25.56
N THR A 486 34.86 0.40 26.59
CA THR A 486 34.96 1.26 27.77
C THR A 486 36.11 2.23 27.58
N CYS A 487 35.80 3.53 27.59
CA CYS A 487 36.79 4.60 27.54
C CYS A 487 37.03 5.16 28.95
N THR A 488 38.29 5.45 29.25
CA THR A 488 38.72 6.17 30.46
C THR A 488 39.33 7.50 30.04
N THR A 489 38.80 8.62 30.52
CA THR A 489 39.42 9.94 30.24
C THR A 489 40.79 10.03 30.88
N THR A 490 41.84 10.27 30.08
CA THR A 490 43.21 10.47 30.58
C THR A 490 43.53 11.95 30.77
N GLN A 491 43.08 12.79 29.85
CA GLN A 491 43.33 14.23 29.90
C GLN A 491 42.12 14.99 29.36
N SER A 492 41.82 16.12 29.99
CA SER A 492 40.89 17.11 29.45
C SER A 492 41.42 18.52 29.68
N TYR A 493 41.33 19.37 28.67
CA TYR A 493 41.74 20.77 28.78
C TYR A 493 41.03 21.64 27.74
N LEU A 494 40.82 22.92 28.08
CA LEU A 494 40.36 23.92 27.13
C LEU A 494 41.55 24.37 26.27
N THR A 495 41.39 24.41 24.95
CA THR A 495 42.48 24.79 24.04
C THR A 495 42.79 26.29 24.07
N GLY A 496 41.94 27.09 24.73
CA GLY A 496 42.00 28.55 24.75
C GLY A 496 41.37 29.22 23.53
N ARG A 497 40.96 28.46 22.50
CA ARG A 497 40.23 28.97 21.35
C ARG A 497 38.73 28.97 21.58
N TRP A 498 38.08 30.03 21.10
CA TRP A 498 36.63 30.13 21.02
C TRP A 498 36.19 29.87 19.58
N ILE A 499 35.25 28.95 19.40
CA ILE A 499 34.70 28.59 18.09
C ILE A 499 33.36 29.29 17.92
N THR A 500 33.19 29.97 16.79
CA THR A 500 31.93 30.64 16.44
C THR A 500 30.90 29.62 15.99
N CYS A 501 29.64 29.80 16.39
CA CYS A 501 28.54 28.92 16.04
C CYS A 501 27.28 29.75 15.68
N GLY A 502 26.37 29.16 14.90
CA GLY A 502 25.12 29.79 14.49
C GLY A 502 23.95 29.39 15.39
N CYS A 503 23.41 30.34 16.16
CA CYS A 503 22.28 30.13 17.09
C CYS A 503 20.91 30.47 16.46
N GLY A 504 20.80 30.31 15.13
CA GLY A 504 19.62 30.66 14.33
C GLY A 504 19.79 31.91 13.45
N ASP A 505 18.70 32.40 12.88
CA ASP A 505 18.71 33.52 11.93
C ASP A 505 19.34 34.78 12.52
N LYS A 506 20.41 35.27 11.88
CA LYS A 506 21.20 36.46 12.27
C LYS A 506 21.78 36.39 13.70
N CYS A 507 21.94 35.18 14.24
CA CYS A 507 22.50 34.95 15.56
C CYS A 507 23.85 34.25 15.42
N SER A 508 24.92 34.90 15.88
CA SER A 508 26.23 34.27 16.05
C SER A 508 26.59 34.28 17.52
N SER A 509 26.94 33.10 18.03
CA SER A 509 27.44 32.90 19.39
C SER A 509 28.81 32.22 19.30
N SER A 510 29.41 31.94 20.44
CA SER A 510 30.66 31.18 20.50
C SER A 510 30.72 30.28 21.72
N TYR A 511 31.56 29.25 21.64
CA TYR A 511 31.82 28.32 22.73
C TYR A 511 33.33 28.05 22.84
N PRO A 512 33.87 27.83 24.05
CA PRO A 512 35.28 27.47 24.22
C PRO A 512 35.52 26.03 23.77
N CYS A 513 36.60 25.79 23.03
CA CYS A 513 36.93 24.44 22.55
C CYS A 513 37.54 23.59 23.67
N LEU A 514 36.87 22.49 24.00
CA LEU A 514 37.34 21.46 24.94
C LEU A 514 37.93 20.29 24.16
N ARG A 515 39.16 19.88 24.49
CA ARG A 515 39.78 18.67 23.97
C ARG A 515 39.91 17.63 25.08
N MET A 516 39.58 16.38 24.76
CA MET A 516 39.68 15.26 25.70
C MET A 516 40.36 14.08 25.02
N THR A 517 41.33 13.50 25.71
CA THR A 517 41.95 12.24 25.32
C THR A 517 41.49 11.15 26.26
N VAL A 518 41.24 9.98 25.70
CA VAL A 518 40.76 8.81 26.43
C VAL A 518 41.61 7.60 26.07
N THR A 519 41.72 6.66 27.00
CA THR A 519 42.25 5.33 26.75
C THR A 519 41.12 4.34 26.66
N TYR A 520 41.18 3.42 25.69
CA TYR A 520 40.26 2.30 25.60
C TYR A 520 41.00 1.01 25.28
N VAL A 521 40.38 -0.13 25.60
CA VAL A 521 40.89 -1.46 25.27
C VAL A 521 39.93 -2.09 24.25
N PRO A 522 40.35 -2.37 23.00
CA PRO A 522 39.50 -2.99 22.00
C PRO A 522 39.15 -4.42 22.42
N THR A 523 37.86 -4.76 22.39
CA THR A 523 37.29 -6.03 22.86
C THR A 523 37.76 -7.26 22.09
N ASN A 524 38.34 -7.09 20.89
CA ASN A 524 38.67 -8.17 19.97
C ASN A 524 40.14 -8.64 20.01
N ILE A 525 40.96 -8.17 20.96
CA ILE A 525 42.38 -8.52 21.03
C ILE A 525 42.76 -8.88 22.47
N ASN A 526 42.90 -10.18 22.75
CA ASN A 526 43.17 -10.73 24.09
C ASN A 526 44.49 -10.27 24.74
N ASN A 527 45.31 -9.46 24.06
CA ASN A 527 46.54 -8.83 24.55
C ASN A 527 46.67 -7.36 24.10
N ALA A 528 45.56 -6.67 23.81
CA ALA A 528 45.64 -5.30 23.34
C ALA A 528 46.09 -4.34 24.44
N SER A 529 47.19 -3.64 24.16
CA SER A 529 47.59 -2.45 24.87
C SER A 529 46.47 -1.41 24.83
N SER A 530 46.27 -0.68 25.92
CA SER A 530 45.37 0.48 25.95
C SER A 530 45.78 1.50 24.87
N ILE A 531 44.83 1.90 24.02
CA ILE A 531 45.06 2.85 22.94
C ILE A 531 44.59 4.24 23.38
N ASN A 532 45.44 5.26 23.19
CA ASN A 532 45.05 6.67 23.39
C ASN A 532 44.32 7.20 22.16
N ALA A 533 43.15 7.81 22.36
CA ALA A 533 42.33 8.38 21.32
C ALA A 533 41.73 9.74 21.73
N VAL A 534 41.39 10.57 20.74
CA VAL A 534 40.64 11.81 20.94
C VAL A 534 39.15 11.49 20.96
N LEU A 535 38.45 12.03 21.96
CA LEU A 535 37.00 11.85 22.13
C LEU A 535 36.23 12.90 21.33
N PHE A 536 35.18 12.46 20.66
CA PHE A 536 34.18 13.32 20.03
C PHE A 536 32.79 12.94 20.53
N ASP A 537 31.92 13.93 20.77
CA ASP A 537 30.58 13.66 21.29
C ASP A 537 29.69 12.93 20.27
N THR A 538 29.87 13.21 18.98
CA THR A 538 28.99 12.78 17.89
C THR A 538 29.77 12.60 16.58
N GLU A 539 29.22 11.80 15.67
CA GLU A 539 29.80 11.56 14.33
C GLU A 539 29.88 12.84 13.51
N GLN A 540 28.91 13.74 13.65
CA GLN A 540 28.91 15.03 12.97
C GLN A 540 30.13 15.86 13.40
N ARG A 541 30.47 15.82 14.69
CA ARG A 541 31.64 16.49 15.25
C ARG A 541 32.94 15.86 14.75
N LEU A 542 32.99 14.53 14.71
CA LEU A 542 34.12 13.80 14.15
C LEU A 542 34.34 14.15 12.68
N ASN A 543 33.29 14.23 11.86
CA ASN A 543 33.40 14.55 10.44
C ASN A 543 33.80 16.03 10.21
N SER A 544 33.33 16.96 11.04
CA SER A 544 33.68 18.38 10.91
C SER A 544 35.09 18.69 11.41
N ASP A 545 35.49 18.09 12.53
CA ASP A 545 36.64 18.53 13.32
C ASP A 545 37.77 17.49 13.35
N GLY A 546 37.48 16.21 13.05
CA GLY A 546 38.41 15.10 13.22
C GLY A 546 39.70 15.20 12.42
N ASN A 547 39.65 15.81 11.24
CA ASN A 547 40.81 16.01 10.35
C ASN A 547 41.47 17.39 10.50
N ASN A 548 40.93 18.27 11.35
CA ASN A 548 41.49 19.60 11.54
C ASN A 548 42.71 19.55 12.48
N ALA A 549 43.47 20.66 12.52
CA ALA A 549 44.57 20.81 13.47
C ALA A 549 44.07 20.66 14.92
N GLU A 550 44.95 20.22 15.82
CA GLU A 550 44.60 19.83 17.19
C GLU A 550 43.78 20.86 17.97
N GLU A 551 44.02 22.14 17.68
CA GLU A 551 43.35 23.29 18.29
C GLU A 551 41.87 23.46 17.91
N TYR A 552 41.42 22.74 16.87
CA TYR A 552 40.03 22.72 16.40
C TYR A 552 39.34 21.37 16.65
N GLN A 553 40.02 20.38 17.22
CA GLN A 553 39.44 19.08 17.56
C GLN A 553 38.65 19.20 18.88
N CYS A 554 37.51 19.86 18.82
CA CYS A 554 36.64 20.08 19.97
C CYS A 554 35.73 18.87 20.20
N VAL A 555 35.63 18.42 21.45
CA VAL A 555 34.83 17.24 21.81
C VAL A 555 33.33 17.49 21.70
N THR A 556 32.88 18.70 22.05
CA THR A 556 31.47 19.11 22.00
C THR A 556 31.33 20.55 21.51
N ALA A 557 30.14 20.92 21.08
CA ALA A 557 29.85 22.21 20.45
C ALA A 557 28.42 22.70 20.74
N PRO A 558 28.11 23.08 21.98
CA PRO A 558 26.85 23.73 22.31
C PRO A 558 26.74 25.06 21.55
N CYS A 559 25.53 25.40 21.10
CA CYS A 559 25.29 26.65 20.39
C CYS A 559 24.00 27.36 20.84
N GLU A 560 23.99 27.72 22.11
CA GLU A 560 23.03 28.66 22.68
C GLU A 560 23.34 30.10 22.27
N ARG A 561 22.30 30.94 22.31
CA ARG A 561 22.41 32.37 21.97
C ARG A 561 23.40 33.11 22.86
N ASN A 562 23.54 32.72 24.12
CA ASN A 562 24.48 33.31 25.07
C ASN A 562 25.78 32.49 25.13
N ALA A 563 26.92 33.14 24.94
CA ALA A 563 28.23 32.49 24.98
C ALA A 563 28.60 31.97 26.38
N ASP A 564 28.08 32.59 27.45
CA ASP A 564 28.31 32.10 28.81
C ASP A 564 27.57 30.78 29.07
N ASP A 565 26.36 30.60 28.53
CA ASP A 565 25.59 29.35 28.64
C ASP A 565 26.29 28.21 27.89
N ASN A 566 26.90 28.54 26.74
CA ASN A 566 27.77 27.61 26.01
C ASN A 566 29.00 27.23 26.83
N ARG A 567 29.68 28.20 27.44
CA ARG A 567 30.82 27.93 28.32
C ARG A 567 30.42 27.03 29.48
N VAL A 568 29.31 27.30 30.15
CA VAL A 568 28.79 26.47 31.24
C VAL A 568 28.47 25.06 30.74
N SER A 569 27.88 24.92 29.56
CA SER A 569 27.60 23.62 28.94
C SER A 569 28.87 22.82 28.66
N VAL A 570 29.93 23.48 28.15
CA VAL A 570 31.24 22.85 27.93
C VAL A 570 31.90 22.44 29.25
N LEU A 571 31.83 23.28 30.28
CA LEU A 571 32.38 22.97 31.60
C LEU A 571 31.62 21.81 32.27
N ASN A 572 30.29 21.80 32.21
CA ASN A 572 29.47 20.68 32.70
C ASN A 572 29.80 19.38 31.97
N PHE A 573 30.05 19.45 30.65
CA PHE A 573 30.50 18.29 29.87
C PHE A 573 31.87 17.80 30.37
N ASN A 574 32.83 18.71 30.57
CA ASN A 574 34.14 18.39 31.12
C ASN A 574 34.06 17.74 32.50
N ASP A 575 33.18 18.23 33.38
CA ASP A 575 33.00 17.67 34.73
C ASP A 575 32.34 16.28 34.68
N THR A 576 31.39 16.07 33.77
CA THR A 576 30.71 14.79 33.56
C THR A 576 31.69 13.70 33.11
N TYR A 577 32.61 14.05 32.20
CA TYR A 577 33.57 13.13 31.60
C TYR A 577 35.01 13.36 32.10
N ALA A 578 35.18 13.89 33.31
CA ALA A 578 36.46 14.32 33.87
C ALA A 578 37.55 13.22 33.85
N PRO A 579 38.85 13.60 33.93
CA PRO A 579 39.95 12.64 33.99
C PRO A 579 39.75 11.57 35.08
N GLY A 580 39.98 10.31 34.71
CA GLY A 580 39.77 9.14 35.56
C GLY A 580 38.35 8.55 35.56
N LYS A 581 37.39 9.16 34.83
CA LYS A 581 36.05 8.59 34.66
C LYS A 581 36.03 7.54 33.54
N ASN A 582 35.28 6.46 33.78
CA ASN A 582 35.04 5.39 32.81
C ASN A 582 33.59 5.47 32.29
N TYR A 583 33.40 5.30 30.98
CA TYR A 583 32.08 5.29 30.34
C TYR A 583 32.11 4.49 29.04
N SER A 584 30.92 4.11 28.56
CA SER A 584 30.78 3.46 27.25
C SER A 584 31.05 4.47 26.14
N CYS A 585 31.86 4.05 25.17
CA CYS A 585 32.23 4.80 23.99
C CYS A 585 32.28 3.88 22.78
N LEU A 586 32.53 4.45 21.62
CA LEU A 586 32.51 3.79 20.33
C LEU A 586 33.85 4.03 19.62
N HIS A 587 34.56 2.98 19.24
CA HIS A 587 35.80 3.11 18.48
C HIS A 587 35.66 2.49 17.09
N HIS A 588 36.35 3.06 16.11
CA HIS A 588 36.43 2.48 14.77
C HIS A 588 37.69 1.58 14.68
N PRO A 589 37.62 0.36 14.12
CA PRO A 589 38.79 -0.52 14.00
C PRO A 589 39.89 0.08 13.11
N ASP A 590 39.52 0.78 12.04
CA ASP A 590 40.48 1.39 11.10
C ASP A 590 40.99 2.77 11.53
N ALA A 591 40.33 3.43 12.49
CA ALA A 591 40.68 4.77 12.97
C ALA A 591 40.81 4.76 14.50
N THR A 592 41.83 4.06 14.99
CA THR A 592 42.02 3.77 16.43
C THR A 592 42.35 4.99 17.29
N THR A 593 42.73 6.13 16.69
CA THR A 593 43.06 7.37 17.40
C THR A 593 41.85 8.25 17.66
N GLN A 594 40.65 7.85 17.24
CA GLN A 594 39.43 8.63 17.36
C GLN A 594 38.31 7.76 17.94
N VAL A 595 37.57 8.31 18.90
CA VAL A 595 36.44 7.61 19.52
C VAL A 595 35.24 8.54 19.69
N LEU A 596 34.07 7.94 19.68
CA LEU A 596 32.78 8.61 19.75
C LEU A 596 32.08 8.30 21.07
N LEU A 597 31.39 9.29 21.63
CA LEU A 597 30.59 9.09 22.83
C LEU A 597 29.21 8.50 22.50
N LYS A 598 28.53 9.02 21.48
CA LYS A 598 27.20 8.55 21.04
C LYS A 598 27.08 8.61 19.51
N ARG A 599 26.31 7.68 18.93
CA ARG A 599 25.89 7.76 17.53
C ARG A 599 24.76 8.78 17.41
N LEU A 600 24.87 9.66 16.42
CA LEU A 600 23.80 10.62 16.12
C LEU A 600 22.70 9.97 15.29
N PHE A 601 23.09 9.04 14.40
CA PHE A 601 22.19 8.31 13.55
C PHE A 601 22.30 6.82 13.80
N THR A 602 21.15 6.16 13.89
CA THR A 602 21.06 4.71 13.91
C THR A 602 20.77 4.18 12.51
N TRP A 603 21.02 2.88 12.31
CA TRP A 603 20.59 2.18 11.08
C TRP A 603 19.10 2.40 10.79
N ASN A 604 18.32 2.51 11.87
CA ASN A 604 16.90 2.73 11.80
C ASN A 604 16.53 4.10 11.19
N ASP A 605 17.26 5.15 11.56
CA ASP A 605 17.03 6.51 11.05
C ASP A 605 17.37 6.60 9.55
N MET A 606 18.49 5.97 9.16
CA MET A 606 18.90 5.85 7.76
C MET A 606 17.84 5.13 6.93
N PHE A 607 17.36 3.99 7.43
CA PHE A 607 16.37 3.19 6.74
C PHE A 607 15.04 3.93 6.59
N HIS A 608 14.49 4.44 7.69
CA HIS A 608 13.18 5.13 7.67
C HIS A 608 13.20 6.39 6.80
N SER A 609 14.28 7.17 6.82
CA SER A 609 14.38 8.39 6.01
C SER A 609 14.38 8.10 4.50
N MET A 610 15.12 7.08 4.07
CA MET A 610 15.14 6.62 2.67
C MET A 610 13.80 5.98 2.27
N LEU A 611 13.26 5.16 3.16
CA LEU A 611 12.09 4.36 2.91
C LEU A 611 10.82 5.19 2.70
N TRP A 612 10.48 6.08 3.63
CA TRP A 612 9.23 6.85 3.55
C TRP A 612 9.22 7.77 2.33
N SER A 613 10.36 8.41 2.06
CA SER A 613 10.56 9.24 0.88
C SER A 613 10.45 8.42 -0.41
N GLY A 614 10.98 7.19 -0.41
CA GLY A 614 10.87 6.24 -1.51
C GLY A 614 9.44 5.76 -1.76
N ILE A 615 8.71 5.36 -0.70
CA ILE A 615 7.31 4.96 -0.78
C ILE A 615 6.45 6.11 -1.31
N ALA A 616 6.61 7.32 -0.76
CA ALA A 616 5.89 8.50 -1.21
C ALA A 616 6.14 8.76 -2.70
N PHE A 617 7.41 8.74 -3.13
CA PHE A 617 7.76 8.90 -4.54
C PHE A 617 7.06 7.86 -5.43
N VAL A 618 7.14 6.58 -5.10
CA VAL A 618 6.53 5.50 -5.91
C VAL A 618 5.02 5.64 -5.98
N ILE A 619 4.35 5.89 -4.84
CA ILE A 619 2.90 6.04 -4.80
C ILE A 619 2.46 7.23 -5.66
N PHE A 620 3.06 8.40 -5.47
CA PHE A 620 2.68 9.59 -6.23
C PHE A 620 3.06 9.51 -7.70
N ALA A 621 4.16 8.84 -8.05
CA ALA A 621 4.51 8.56 -9.45
C ALA A 621 3.47 7.66 -10.12
N VAL A 622 3.02 6.58 -9.45
CA VAL A 622 1.97 5.69 -9.97
C VAL A 622 0.63 6.42 -10.11
N ILE A 623 0.25 7.25 -9.13
CA ILE A 623 -0.96 8.08 -9.21
C ILE A 623 -0.86 9.06 -10.38
N THR A 624 0.29 9.71 -10.57
CA THR A 624 0.53 10.64 -11.68
C THR A 624 0.39 9.94 -13.02
N LEU A 625 1.04 8.78 -13.20
CA LEU A 625 0.92 7.96 -14.42
C LEU A 625 -0.53 7.53 -14.67
N TYR A 626 -1.24 7.13 -13.62
CA TYR A 626 -2.66 6.78 -13.71
C TYR A 626 -3.53 7.96 -14.17
N ILE A 627 -3.35 9.14 -13.58
CA ILE A 627 -4.09 10.34 -13.95
C ILE A 627 -3.77 10.75 -15.39
N MET A 628 -2.49 10.70 -15.80
CA MET A 628 -2.10 10.99 -17.19
C MET A 628 -2.76 10.03 -18.18
N ALA A 629 -2.85 8.74 -17.85
CA ALA A 629 -3.54 7.75 -18.67
C ALA A 629 -5.05 8.04 -18.78
N GLN A 630 -5.70 8.47 -17.68
CA GLN A 630 -7.11 8.88 -17.72
C GLN A 630 -7.31 10.17 -18.53
N CYS A 631 -6.44 11.17 -18.37
CA CYS A 631 -6.45 12.39 -19.18
C CYS A 631 -6.36 12.08 -20.67
N HIS A 632 -5.48 11.14 -21.05
CA HIS A 632 -5.35 10.70 -22.44
C HIS A 632 -6.66 10.07 -22.97
N GLU A 633 -7.29 9.15 -22.21
CA GLU A 633 -8.57 8.54 -22.59
C GLU A 633 -9.68 9.59 -22.76
N ILE A 634 -9.75 10.61 -21.87
CA ILE A 634 -10.73 11.69 -21.96
C ILE A 634 -10.48 12.57 -23.18
N LYS A 635 -9.21 12.90 -23.46
CA LYS A 635 -8.82 13.70 -24.63
C LYS A 635 -9.20 13.01 -25.94
N GLU A 636 -8.99 11.69 -26.03
CA GLU A 636 -9.43 10.89 -27.18
C GLU A 636 -10.96 10.94 -27.34
N ARG A 637 -11.73 10.78 -26.26
CA ARG A 637 -13.20 10.86 -26.32
C ARG A 637 -13.69 12.24 -26.78
N MET A 638 -13.06 13.32 -26.31
CA MET A 638 -13.40 14.67 -26.79
C MET A 638 -13.17 14.81 -28.30
N SER A 639 -12.09 14.24 -28.83
CA SER A 639 -11.78 14.32 -30.27
C SER A 639 -12.80 13.59 -31.16
N THR A 640 -13.50 12.58 -30.62
CA THR A 640 -14.54 11.83 -31.36
C THR A 640 -15.88 12.56 -31.45
N ILE A 641 -16.13 13.55 -30.61
CA ILE A 641 -17.34 14.37 -30.65
C ILE A 641 -17.11 15.48 -31.68
N GLN A 642 -17.29 15.16 -32.97
CA GLN A 642 -17.33 16.20 -34.00
C GLN A 642 -18.65 16.99 -33.86
N VAL A 643 -18.54 18.21 -33.33
CA VAL A 643 -19.63 19.18 -33.44
C VAL A 643 -19.62 19.67 -34.89
N SER A 644 -20.63 19.29 -35.66
CA SER A 644 -20.84 19.82 -37.00
C SER A 644 -20.83 21.35 -36.90
N ALA A 645 -19.86 22.00 -37.55
CA ALA A 645 -19.85 23.45 -37.60
C ALA A 645 -21.20 23.93 -38.16
N PRO A 646 -21.84 24.94 -37.55
CA PRO A 646 -23.07 25.48 -38.11
C PRO A 646 -22.79 25.88 -39.57
N PRO A 647 -23.71 25.57 -40.51
CA PRO A 647 -23.54 25.95 -41.90
C PRO A 647 -23.24 27.45 -41.98
N PRO A 648 -22.32 27.87 -42.88
CA PRO A 648 -21.98 29.29 -43.02
C PRO A 648 -23.28 30.08 -43.17
N ALA A 649 -23.43 31.10 -42.32
CA ALA A 649 -24.62 31.95 -42.31
C ALA A 649 -24.91 32.41 -43.74
N VAL A 650 -26.10 32.05 -44.25
CA VAL A 650 -26.59 32.57 -45.53
C VAL A 650 -26.50 34.09 -45.43
N PRO A 651 -25.84 34.77 -46.39
CA PRO A 651 -25.68 36.22 -46.33
C PRO A 651 -27.05 36.88 -46.16
N ALA A 652 -27.15 37.75 -45.16
CA ALA A 652 -28.37 38.48 -44.86
C ALA A 652 -28.90 39.14 -46.14
N ALA A 653 -30.13 38.81 -46.53
CA ALA A 653 -30.82 39.47 -47.61
C ALA A 653 -30.84 40.98 -47.33
N GLN A 654 -30.32 41.76 -48.28
CA GLN A 654 -30.32 43.21 -48.20
C GLN A 654 -31.77 43.73 -48.06
N PRO A 655 -32.01 44.78 -47.25
CA PRO A 655 -33.30 45.43 -47.17
C PRO A 655 -33.67 46.02 -48.54
N GLY A 656 -34.64 45.40 -49.21
CA GLY A 656 -35.15 45.84 -50.51
C GLY A 656 -35.87 47.19 -50.39
N HIS A 657 -35.51 48.10 -51.28
CA HIS A 657 -36.20 49.37 -51.51
C HIS A 657 -37.67 49.15 -51.87
N PHE A 658 -38.57 49.82 -51.14
CA PHE A 658 -39.97 49.97 -51.53
C PHE A 658 -40.06 50.87 -52.78
N LEU A 659 -40.59 50.34 -53.87
CA LEU A 659 -41.11 51.14 -54.99
C LEU A 659 -42.59 51.46 -54.73
N PRO A 660 -43.08 52.66 -55.05
CA PRO A 660 -44.49 53.02 -54.92
C PRO A 660 -45.35 52.28 -55.97
N PRO A 661 -46.65 52.06 -55.68
CA PRO A 661 -47.53 51.24 -56.51
C PRO A 661 -47.92 51.94 -57.82
N GLN A 662 -47.89 51.19 -58.93
CA GLN A 662 -48.59 51.55 -60.16
C GLN A 662 -50.09 51.21 -60.05
N PRO A 663 -50.98 52.01 -60.67
CA PRO A 663 -52.42 51.79 -60.67
C PRO A 663 -52.86 50.87 -61.82
N GLY A 664 -53.75 49.94 -61.52
CA GLY A 664 -54.47 49.15 -62.52
C GLY A 664 -54.32 47.65 -62.30
N ASP A 665 -55.23 47.07 -61.53
CA ASP A 665 -56.21 46.12 -62.07
C ASP A 665 -57.02 45.48 -60.93
N SER A 666 -58.33 45.53 -61.13
CA SER A 666 -59.40 45.19 -60.21
C SER A 666 -59.61 43.68 -60.08
N LEU A 667 -59.56 43.13 -58.86
CA LEU A 667 -60.16 41.84 -58.51
C LEU A 667 -60.74 41.87 -57.06
N PRO A 668 -61.78 41.06 -56.76
CA PRO A 668 -62.76 41.31 -55.71
C PRO A 668 -62.34 40.84 -54.30
N PRO A 669 -63.00 41.36 -53.24
CA PRO A 669 -62.63 41.09 -51.85
C PRO A 669 -63.14 39.72 -51.34
N PRO A 670 -62.35 39.00 -50.53
CA PRO A 670 -62.82 37.86 -49.75
C PRO A 670 -63.53 38.31 -48.45
N PRO A 671 -64.39 37.43 -47.87
CA PRO A 671 -65.42 37.81 -46.91
C PRO A 671 -64.88 38.05 -45.49
N ALA A 672 -65.48 39.04 -44.83
CA ALA A 672 -65.25 39.36 -43.43
C ALA A 672 -65.92 38.33 -42.50
N TYR A 673 -65.21 37.95 -41.43
CA TYR A 673 -65.81 37.38 -40.21
C TYR A 673 -65.37 38.19 -38.98
N PRO A 674 -66.20 38.20 -37.92
CA PRO A 674 -66.45 39.38 -37.09
C PRO A 674 -65.60 39.46 -35.84
N GLY A 675 -65.48 40.70 -35.34
CA GLY A 675 -64.72 41.06 -34.16
C GLY A 675 -65.23 40.43 -32.87
N VAL A 676 -64.27 40.19 -31.98
CA VAL A 676 -64.52 39.93 -30.56
C VAL A 676 -64.09 41.15 -29.77
N GLN A 677 -65.06 41.67 -29.04
CA GLN A 677 -65.01 42.86 -28.21
C GLN A 677 -64.07 42.68 -27.01
N SER A 678 -63.37 43.76 -26.69
CA SER A 678 -62.69 43.99 -25.42
C SER A 678 -63.70 44.00 -24.27
N GLY A 679 -63.50 43.15 -23.27
CA GLY A 679 -64.31 43.09 -22.05
C GLY A 679 -63.48 42.88 -20.80
N GLU A 680 -63.63 43.83 -19.88
CA GLU A 680 -63.62 43.71 -18.41
C GLU A 680 -62.31 43.34 -17.68
N SER A 681 -61.74 44.36 -17.04
CA SER A 681 -60.81 44.24 -15.93
C SER A 681 -61.59 44.03 -14.63
N LEU A 682 -61.38 42.88 -13.98
CA LEU A 682 -61.84 42.61 -12.62
C LEU A 682 -60.96 43.39 -11.62
N GLN A 683 -61.54 44.40 -10.96
CA GLN A 683 -60.96 45.03 -9.78
C GLN A 683 -61.04 44.06 -8.60
N MET A 684 -59.87 43.69 -8.04
CA MET A 684 -59.80 43.09 -6.71
C MET A 684 -59.57 44.16 -5.65
N GLN A 685 -60.34 43.99 -4.58
CA GLN A 685 -60.44 44.79 -3.36
C GLN A 685 -59.12 44.78 -2.55
N PRO A 686 -58.70 45.88 -1.90
CA PRO A 686 -57.50 45.90 -1.08
C PRO A 686 -57.68 45.19 0.26
N ALA A 687 -56.64 44.50 0.70
CA ALA A 687 -56.55 43.83 2.00
C ALA A 687 -56.34 44.85 3.15
N PRO A 688 -56.82 44.56 4.37
CA PRO A 688 -56.78 45.50 5.49
C PRO A 688 -55.38 45.64 6.11
N GLN A 689 -55.07 46.86 6.55
CA GLN A 689 -53.88 47.16 7.36
C GLN A 689 -53.94 46.42 8.69
N ARG A 690 -52.85 45.75 9.07
CA ARG A 690 -52.63 45.29 10.44
C ARG A 690 -51.24 45.68 10.94
N GLN A 691 -51.28 46.14 12.18
CA GLN A 691 -50.27 46.84 12.94
C GLN A 691 -49.09 45.95 13.35
N ASP A 692 -47.94 46.62 13.44
CA ASP A 692 -46.82 46.44 14.38
C ASP A 692 -46.92 45.26 15.34
N LEU A 693 -45.96 44.33 15.26
CA LEU A 693 -45.37 43.63 16.41
C LEU A 693 -44.22 42.75 15.92
N TYR A 694 -42.98 43.14 16.19
CA TYR A 694 -42.01 42.38 17.01
C TYR A 694 -40.62 43.02 16.93
N ASN A 695 -40.18 43.49 18.09
CA ASN A 695 -38.84 43.88 18.44
C ASN A 695 -38.19 42.66 19.11
N THR A 696 -37.11 42.11 18.56
CA THR A 696 -36.16 41.29 19.33
C THR A 696 -34.74 41.55 18.84
N ASN A 697 -34.04 42.33 19.65
CA ASN A 697 -32.59 42.42 19.73
C ASN A 697 -31.96 41.03 19.93
N TYR A 698 -30.98 40.67 19.10
CA TYR A 698 -29.90 39.79 19.52
C TYR A 698 -28.57 40.35 18.99
N SER A 699 -27.78 40.84 19.94
CA SER A 699 -26.46 41.40 19.79
C SER A 699 -25.38 40.33 19.98
N ASN A 700 -24.40 40.34 19.07
CA ASN A 700 -22.96 40.11 19.27
C ASN A 700 -22.51 39.03 20.27
N TYR A 701 -21.98 37.93 19.74
CA TYR A 701 -20.94 37.15 20.43
C TYR A 701 -19.56 37.59 19.94
N SER A 702 -18.84 38.23 20.85
CA SER A 702 -17.43 38.58 20.76
C SER A 702 -16.58 37.33 21.04
N THR A 703 -15.60 37.07 20.19
CA THR A 703 -14.54 36.08 20.40
C THR A 703 -13.51 36.64 21.38
N ASP A 704 -13.52 36.10 22.59
CA ASP A 704 -12.52 36.42 23.62
C ASP A 704 -11.43 35.35 23.68
N ASN A 705 -10.20 35.85 23.70
CA ASN A 705 -8.93 35.16 23.57
C ASN A 705 -8.32 35.03 24.98
N LYS A 706 -7.95 33.83 25.43
CA LYS A 706 -7.09 33.52 26.61
C LYS A 706 -6.99 31.98 26.70
N GLY A 707 -5.89 31.33 27.04
CA GLY A 707 -4.59 31.74 27.53
C GLY A 707 -3.82 30.46 27.92
N PHE A 708 -2.50 30.49 27.74
CA PHE A 708 -1.54 29.49 28.19
C PHE A 708 -1.47 29.43 29.73
N THR A 709 -1.24 28.22 30.28
CA THR A 709 -0.33 27.98 31.42
C THR A 709 0.04 26.49 31.48
N TYR A 710 1.35 26.23 31.58
CA TYR A 710 1.97 24.94 31.93
C TYR A 710 2.12 24.84 33.45
N ASN A 711 2.06 23.60 33.96
CA ASN A 711 2.76 23.13 35.15
C ASN A 711 3.69 21.99 34.73
#